data_AF-A0A2E5EA06-F1
#
_entry.id   AF-A0A2E5EA06-F1
#
_cell.length_a   1.000
_cell.length_b   1.000
_cell.length_c   1.000
_cell.angle_alpha   90.00
_cell.angle_beta   90.00
_cell.angle_gamma   90.00
#
_symmetry.space_group_name_H-M   'P 1'
#
loop_
_entity.id
_entity.type
_entity.pdbx_description
1 polymer ?
#
loop_
_entity_poly.entity_id
_entity_poly.type
_entity_poly.pdbx_seq_one_letter_code
_entity_poly.pdbx_strand_id
1 'polypeptide(L)'
;MSIKLLKWIVPCLALLLMPSQLAYSNERPADPDRLRVLVWNVLHGANDVENGPEKALEIIRESKADLVLLQESYDIDGDRPKLGAWLAGQLGWKQWQGESAHLCVLTRLDIEATFFHHPWHGVGAELKDDLGRRFIAWSIWIDWRAYITRELRDAPDMSDAELLAAEDVRSSRLPQANAILSHLDAIGHRRASIPVLVGGDWNTPSHLDWTEDAERVFKHRRNLPLPVSLAMQDAGFMDTFRVVHPHPVQRPGITWSPMFRESDGKVTGFERIDRLYLRNPTQPENDWILTPVSGHVLPEEWEDNAIPIEKREFPSDHGALFMDLEWKKATPDQAVQPVLLDVLAFNILHSGNIPGPTAADSLYQKPRHAAIADVIIRSDPDVVLVQEESGDERVFEILKKRDSTWNRRGGGTRGQATYAKFPIEGMDQDTARIMHPSGPVVVHNVHWKPYPYGPYLIQDRLLEGREIDVREILEESDKGDIYFQTYRSVHPALVSGTPVIVGGDFNEPSHLDWTDDWEQSELDRWVSNPTDTRLGPAMSWKGSQVMATPINYTEELGIDGPLPGLKDVFRTLRPSETIHPGHTWTPRYIDGTKGRGHWDASGFEDPREAQKTAALDRIDMIYASPNLEPVRVFVLGDHGDPSSDIGFQEWPSDHRAVLATLRWYPDRSD
;
A
#
# COMPACT_ATOMS: atom_id res chain seq x y z
N MET A 1 -43.38 -11.35 -67.17
CA MET A 1 -42.71 -12.34 -68.04
C MET A 1 -42.72 -13.68 -67.32
N SER A 2 -43.43 -14.66 -67.87
CA SER A 2 -43.47 -16.08 -67.48
C SER A 2 -42.07 -16.72 -67.33
N ILE A 3 -41.79 -17.84 -66.63
CA ILE A 3 -42.58 -18.93 -65.98
C ILE A 3 -41.61 -19.65 -64.98
N LYS A 4 -41.98 -20.08 -63.75
CA LYS A 4 -42.42 -21.42 -63.23
C LYS A 4 -42.75 -21.22 -61.72
N LEU A 5 -43.86 -21.69 -61.11
CA LEU A 5 -44.21 -23.06 -60.68
C LEU A 5 -43.10 -23.72 -59.81
N LEU A 6 -43.33 -24.21 -58.57
CA LEU A 6 -44.06 -25.43 -58.11
C LEU A 6 -44.00 -25.44 -56.53
N LYS A 7 -44.78 -26.11 -55.64
CA LYS A 7 -45.99 -26.99 -55.67
C LYS A 7 -46.61 -27.16 -54.23
N TRP A 8 -47.93 -27.43 -54.15
CA TRP A 8 -48.71 -28.14 -53.09
C TRP A 8 -48.82 -27.68 -51.60
N ILE A 9 -49.99 -28.04 -51.03
CA ILE A 9 -50.45 -28.07 -49.61
C ILE A 9 -51.06 -29.48 -49.37
N VAL A 10 -51.48 -29.83 -48.13
CA VAL A 10 -52.46 -30.89 -47.71
C VAL A 10 -51.85 -32.12 -46.98
N PRO A 11 -52.35 -32.55 -45.80
CA PRO A 11 -52.68 -31.80 -44.57
C PRO A 11 -52.03 -32.46 -43.30
N CYS A 12 -52.33 -32.01 -42.08
CA CYS A 12 -52.02 -32.75 -40.85
C CYS A 12 -53.23 -32.89 -39.92
N LEU A 13 -53.26 -34.01 -39.17
CA LEU A 13 -54.34 -34.38 -38.24
C LEU A 13 -54.36 -33.49 -36.99
N ALA A 14 -55.55 -33.14 -36.52
CA ALA A 14 -55.73 -32.63 -35.16
C ALA A 14 -55.74 -33.80 -34.17
N LEU A 15 -54.90 -33.71 -33.12
CA LEU A 15 -54.83 -34.68 -32.04
C LEU A 15 -54.80 -33.91 -30.71
N LEU A 16 -55.84 -34.09 -29.90
CA LEU A 16 -55.98 -33.40 -28.61
C LEU A 16 -54.99 -33.97 -27.59
N LEU A 17 -54.09 -33.12 -27.12
CA LEU A 17 -53.27 -33.36 -25.94
C LEU A 17 -53.46 -32.17 -24.98
N MET A 18 -53.72 -32.48 -23.70
CA MET A 18 -53.79 -31.45 -22.66
C MET A 18 -52.38 -30.99 -22.30
N PRO A 19 -52.14 -29.69 -22.05
CA PRO A 19 -50.86 -29.22 -21.56
C PRO A 19 -50.67 -29.66 -20.10
N SER A 20 -49.80 -30.64 -19.89
CA SER A 20 -49.24 -30.92 -18.57
C SER A 20 -48.39 -29.73 -18.11
N GLN A 21 -48.46 -29.40 -16.82
CA GLN A 21 -47.64 -28.33 -16.23
C GLN A 21 -46.18 -28.77 -16.17
N LEU A 22 -45.40 -28.46 -17.22
CA LEU A 22 -43.94 -28.46 -17.15
C LEU A 22 -43.50 -27.22 -16.38
N ALA A 23 -43.05 -27.41 -15.14
CA ALA A 23 -42.40 -26.37 -14.36
C ALA A 23 -41.12 -25.92 -15.11
N TYR A 24 -41.01 -24.62 -15.37
CA TYR A 24 -39.90 -24.05 -16.13
C TYR A 24 -38.70 -23.83 -15.20
N SER A 25 -38.08 -24.93 -14.74
CA SER A 25 -36.89 -24.91 -13.88
C SER A 25 -35.66 -24.45 -14.66
N ASN A 26 -35.61 -23.15 -14.97
CA ASN A 26 -34.55 -22.50 -15.73
C ASN A 26 -33.31 -22.19 -14.85
N GLU A 27 -33.05 -23.04 -13.88
CA GLU A 27 -31.84 -23.01 -13.08
C GLU A 27 -30.69 -23.56 -13.93
N ARG A 28 -29.90 -22.63 -14.45
CA ARG A 28 -28.54 -22.89 -14.91
C ARG A 28 -27.84 -23.67 -13.79
N PRO A 29 -27.28 -24.88 -14.05
CA PRO A 29 -26.60 -25.66 -13.03
C PRO A 29 -25.58 -24.78 -12.31
N ALA A 30 -25.52 -24.89 -10.98
CA ALA A 30 -24.45 -24.27 -10.22
C ALA A 30 -23.13 -24.85 -10.76
N ASP A 31 -22.29 -23.97 -11.31
CA ASP A 31 -20.91 -24.29 -11.63
C ASP A 31 -20.24 -24.65 -10.29
N PRO A 32 -19.87 -25.94 -10.08
CA PRO A 32 -19.64 -26.48 -8.75
C PRO A 32 -18.35 -25.95 -8.14
N ASP A 33 -17.49 -25.30 -8.92
CA ASP A 33 -16.27 -24.66 -8.44
C ASP A 33 -16.47 -23.18 -8.09
N ARG A 34 -17.70 -22.64 -8.16
CA ARG A 34 -18.02 -21.26 -7.76
C ARG A 34 -18.32 -21.12 -6.27
N LEU A 35 -17.94 -19.97 -5.73
CA LEU A 35 -18.37 -19.45 -4.44
C LEU A 35 -18.71 -17.97 -4.60
N ARG A 36 -20.00 -17.63 -4.55
CA ARG A 36 -20.49 -16.26 -4.61
C ARG A 36 -20.70 -15.70 -3.22
N VAL A 37 -20.09 -14.54 -2.99
CA VAL A 37 -20.07 -13.86 -1.71
C VAL A 37 -20.69 -12.48 -1.89
N LEU A 38 -21.74 -12.19 -1.14
CA LEU A 38 -22.32 -10.86 -1.00
C LEU A 38 -21.88 -10.26 0.33
N VAL A 39 -21.33 -9.04 0.33
CA VAL A 39 -21.00 -8.25 1.51
C VAL A 39 -21.92 -7.05 1.54
N TRP A 40 -22.69 -6.86 2.61
CA TRP A 40 -23.75 -5.86 2.63
C TRP A 40 -24.08 -5.34 4.03
N ASN A 41 -23.83 -4.05 4.27
CA ASN A 41 -24.55 -3.30 5.29
C ASN A 41 -25.99 -3.06 4.79
N VAL A 42 -26.98 -3.52 5.56
CA VAL A 42 -28.41 -3.50 5.18
C VAL A 42 -29.22 -2.37 5.81
N LEU A 43 -28.57 -1.41 6.48
CA LEU A 43 -29.16 -0.24 7.14
C LEU A 43 -30.32 -0.58 8.11
N HIS A 44 -30.04 -0.59 9.42
CA HIS A 44 -31.05 -0.80 10.47
C HIS A 44 -31.99 -2.01 10.26
N GLY A 45 -31.51 -3.12 9.69
CA GLY A 45 -32.34 -4.29 9.38
C GLY A 45 -33.25 -4.14 8.15
N ALA A 46 -32.94 -3.18 7.27
CA ALA A 46 -33.74 -2.72 6.13
C ALA A 46 -35.11 -2.09 6.51
N ASN A 47 -35.27 -1.61 7.74
CA ASN A 47 -36.54 -1.06 8.24
C ASN A 47 -36.88 0.33 7.67
N ASP A 48 -35.89 1.12 7.22
CA ASP A 48 -36.10 2.46 6.65
C ASP A 48 -36.89 2.47 5.32
N VAL A 49 -37.19 1.32 4.72
CA VAL A 49 -37.80 1.15 3.39
C VAL A 49 -39.08 0.32 3.46
N GLU A 50 -40.15 0.73 2.77
CA GLU A 50 -41.41 -0.03 2.72
C GLU A 50 -41.18 -1.44 2.16
N ASN A 51 -41.35 -2.45 3.01
CA ASN A 51 -41.06 -3.87 2.75
C ASN A 51 -39.56 -4.14 2.46
N GLY A 52 -38.66 -3.33 3.03
CA GLY A 52 -37.20 -3.46 2.87
C GLY A 52 -36.63 -4.85 3.23
N PRO A 53 -37.07 -5.53 4.31
CA PRO A 53 -36.65 -6.90 4.61
C PRO A 53 -37.01 -7.88 3.49
N GLU A 54 -38.21 -7.76 2.92
CA GLU A 54 -38.68 -8.58 1.80
C GLU A 54 -37.94 -8.25 0.50
N LYS A 55 -37.60 -6.98 0.25
CA LYS A 55 -36.73 -6.54 -0.86
C LYS A 55 -35.32 -7.12 -0.73
N ALA A 56 -34.73 -7.06 0.48
CA ALA A 56 -33.40 -7.61 0.76
C ALA A 56 -33.35 -9.14 0.59
N LEU A 57 -34.42 -9.84 0.99
CA LEU A 57 -34.61 -11.27 0.74
C LEU A 57 -34.59 -11.60 -0.76
N GLU A 58 -35.30 -10.83 -1.58
CA GLU A 58 -35.36 -11.10 -3.02
C GLU A 58 -34.05 -10.76 -3.73
N ILE A 59 -33.36 -9.66 -3.36
CA ILE A 59 -32.01 -9.34 -3.85
C ILE A 59 -31.02 -10.48 -3.54
N ILE A 60 -31.07 -11.07 -2.34
CA ILE A 60 -30.25 -12.23 -1.97
C ILE A 60 -30.58 -13.44 -2.85
N ARG A 61 -31.86 -13.72 -3.13
CA ARG A 61 -32.29 -14.80 -4.05
C ARG A 61 -31.82 -14.57 -5.49
N GLU A 62 -32.00 -13.38 -6.03
CA GLU A 62 -31.63 -13.03 -7.41
C GLU A 62 -30.12 -13.05 -7.63
N SER A 63 -29.34 -12.60 -6.63
CA SER A 63 -27.87 -12.66 -6.67
C SER A 63 -27.32 -14.09 -6.74
N LYS A 64 -28.09 -15.09 -6.26
CA LYS A 64 -27.71 -16.50 -6.16
C LYS A 64 -26.38 -16.69 -5.42
N ALA A 65 -26.18 -15.89 -4.37
CA ALA A 65 -25.06 -16.01 -3.45
C ALA A 65 -25.07 -17.36 -2.72
N ASP A 66 -23.88 -17.83 -2.33
CA ASP A 66 -23.70 -19.00 -1.48
C ASP A 66 -23.47 -18.57 -0.01
N LEU A 67 -22.90 -17.38 0.16
CA LEU A 67 -22.57 -16.71 1.41
C LEU A 67 -22.99 -15.23 1.34
N VAL A 68 -23.63 -14.74 2.40
CA VAL A 68 -23.89 -13.32 2.64
C VAL A 68 -23.26 -12.93 3.99
N LEU A 69 -22.41 -11.91 3.98
CA LEU A 69 -21.81 -11.29 5.15
C LEU A 69 -22.55 -9.98 5.42
N LEU A 70 -23.50 -10.03 6.36
CA LEU A 70 -24.39 -8.92 6.68
C LEU A 70 -23.81 -8.06 7.82
N GLN A 71 -23.94 -6.74 7.65
CA GLN A 71 -23.78 -5.73 8.69
C GLN A 71 -25.12 -5.01 8.89
N GLU A 72 -25.34 -4.44 10.07
CA GLU A 72 -26.61 -3.78 10.44
C GLU A 72 -27.87 -4.65 10.27
N SER A 73 -27.75 -5.98 10.35
CA SER A 73 -28.89 -6.91 10.31
C SER A 73 -29.61 -6.99 11.67
N TYR A 74 -30.03 -5.82 12.18
CA TYR A 74 -30.79 -5.65 13.42
C TYR A 74 -32.18 -6.31 13.37
N ASP A 75 -32.91 -6.25 14.49
CA ASP A 75 -34.32 -6.69 14.57
C ASP A 75 -35.21 -5.97 13.56
N ILE A 76 -36.07 -6.72 12.88
CA ILE A 76 -37.05 -6.17 11.94
C ILE A 76 -38.25 -5.63 12.72
N ASP A 77 -38.84 -4.53 12.27
CA ASP A 77 -39.99 -3.90 12.90
C ASP A 77 -41.17 -4.87 13.14
N GLY A 78 -41.72 -4.79 14.35
CA GLY A 78 -42.83 -5.63 14.83
C GLY A 78 -42.37 -6.85 15.64
N ASP A 79 -43.19 -7.90 15.66
CA ASP A 79 -42.89 -9.17 16.35
C ASP A 79 -42.10 -10.11 15.41
N ARG A 80 -40.89 -9.65 15.03
CA ARG A 80 -39.98 -10.31 14.08
C ARG A 80 -38.56 -10.35 14.67
N PRO A 81 -37.76 -11.41 14.39
CA PRO A 81 -36.37 -11.46 14.83
C PRO A 81 -35.45 -10.65 13.90
N LYS A 82 -34.21 -10.41 14.34
CA LYS A 82 -33.05 -9.98 13.53
C LYS A 82 -33.09 -10.45 12.08
N LEU A 83 -32.83 -9.52 11.16
CA LEU A 83 -32.91 -9.75 9.72
C LEU A 83 -32.13 -11.01 9.30
N GLY A 84 -30.91 -11.22 9.79
CA GLY A 84 -30.12 -12.42 9.48
C GLY A 84 -30.77 -13.74 9.92
N ALA A 85 -31.52 -13.75 11.03
CA ALA A 85 -32.27 -14.93 11.48
C ALA A 85 -33.57 -15.12 10.69
N TRP A 86 -34.26 -14.04 10.35
CA TRP A 86 -35.47 -14.10 9.52
C TRP A 86 -35.15 -14.57 8.09
N LEU A 87 -34.12 -13.99 7.45
CA LEU A 87 -33.64 -14.39 6.12
C LEU A 87 -33.27 -15.87 6.07
N ALA A 88 -32.55 -16.39 7.07
CA ALA A 88 -32.24 -17.82 7.17
C ALA A 88 -33.51 -18.69 7.13
N GLY A 89 -34.56 -18.29 7.86
CA GLY A 89 -35.86 -18.96 7.83
C GLY A 89 -36.59 -18.88 6.47
N GLN A 90 -36.50 -17.75 5.75
CA GLN A 90 -37.14 -17.54 4.45
C GLN A 90 -36.38 -18.17 3.26
N LEU A 91 -35.11 -18.50 3.46
CA LEU A 91 -34.24 -19.14 2.47
C LEU A 91 -34.04 -20.65 2.72
N GLY A 92 -34.35 -21.13 3.93
CA GLY A 92 -33.99 -22.49 4.38
C GLY A 92 -32.50 -22.64 4.65
N TRP A 93 -31.82 -21.55 5.01
CA TRP A 93 -30.37 -21.44 5.13
C TRP A 93 -29.90 -21.52 6.59
N LYS A 94 -28.57 -21.62 6.78
CA LYS A 94 -27.89 -21.58 8.07
C LYS A 94 -27.42 -20.15 8.36
N GLN A 95 -27.29 -19.79 9.64
CA GLN A 95 -26.76 -18.48 10.03
C GLN A 95 -25.99 -18.53 11.35
N TRP A 96 -25.06 -17.59 11.52
CA TRP A 96 -24.36 -17.32 12.77
C TRP A 96 -24.29 -15.81 13.06
N GLN A 97 -24.68 -15.42 14.27
CA GLN A 97 -24.65 -14.02 14.77
C GLN A 97 -23.93 -13.89 16.13
N GLY A 98 -23.66 -15.00 16.83
CA GLY A 98 -23.08 -14.98 18.18
C GLY A 98 -23.84 -14.07 19.14
N GLU A 99 -23.11 -13.24 19.88
CA GLU A 99 -23.68 -12.19 20.75
C GLU A 99 -23.92 -10.86 20.01
N SER A 100 -23.72 -10.78 18.69
CA SER A 100 -23.85 -9.53 17.95
C SER A 100 -25.30 -9.05 17.90
N ALA A 101 -25.50 -7.74 18.00
CA ALA A 101 -26.77 -7.11 17.71
C ALA A 101 -27.13 -7.12 16.21
N HIS A 102 -26.12 -7.17 15.33
CA HIS A 102 -26.24 -6.64 13.96
C HIS A 102 -25.33 -7.27 12.89
N LEU A 103 -24.34 -8.09 13.27
CA LEU A 103 -23.48 -8.82 12.32
C LEU A 103 -24.01 -10.24 12.13
N CYS A 104 -24.11 -10.70 10.88
CA CYS A 104 -24.50 -12.06 10.55
C CYS A 104 -23.65 -12.68 9.43
N VAL A 105 -23.24 -13.94 9.62
CA VAL A 105 -22.82 -14.83 8.54
C VAL A 105 -24.03 -15.68 8.14
N LEU A 106 -24.58 -15.47 6.95
CA LEU A 106 -25.78 -16.14 6.41
C LEU A 106 -25.37 -16.98 5.19
N THR A 107 -25.69 -18.28 5.16
CA THR A 107 -25.21 -19.18 4.09
C THR A 107 -26.06 -20.43 3.89
N ARG A 108 -26.11 -20.95 2.66
CA ARG A 108 -26.65 -22.29 2.38
C ARG A 108 -25.72 -23.43 2.82
N LEU A 109 -24.41 -23.16 2.88
CA LEU A 109 -23.33 -24.13 3.09
C LEU A 109 -23.35 -24.69 4.51
N ASP A 110 -22.63 -25.78 4.78
CA ASP A 110 -22.50 -26.32 6.14
C ASP A 110 -21.62 -25.43 7.02
N ILE A 111 -22.03 -25.25 8.27
CA ILE A 111 -21.25 -24.54 9.30
C ILE A 111 -20.59 -25.61 10.16
N GLU A 112 -19.27 -25.77 10.05
CA GLU A 112 -18.48 -26.74 10.82
C GLU A 112 -18.05 -26.17 12.17
N ALA A 113 -17.71 -24.88 12.20
CA ALA A 113 -17.31 -24.15 13.41
C ALA A 113 -17.83 -22.71 13.39
N THR A 114 -17.92 -22.09 14.57
CA THR A 114 -18.38 -20.72 14.77
C THR A 114 -17.41 -19.94 15.65
N PHE A 115 -17.19 -18.67 15.31
CA PHE A 115 -16.17 -17.82 15.91
C PHE A 115 -16.75 -16.45 16.28
N PHE A 116 -16.15 -15.80 17.28
CA PHE A 116 -16.63 -14.54 17.82
C PHE A 116 -15.45 -13.69 18.31
N HIS A 117 -15.37 -12.45 17.81
CA HIS A 117 -14.36 -11.47 18.20
C HIS A 117 -14.93 -10.41 19.13
N HIS A 118 -16.04 -9.77 18.74
CA HIS A 118 -16.66 -8.66 19.47
C HIS A 118 -18.11 -8.45 19.00
N PRO A 119 -19.08 -8.06 19.87
CA PRO A 119 -20.48 -7.88 19.50
C PRO A 119 -20.71 -6.89 18.33
N TRP A 120 -19.78 -5.94 18.14
CA TRP A 120 -19.86 -4.93 17.09
C TRP A 120 -18.87 -5.08 15.94
N HIS A 121 -17.79 -5.89 16.08
CA HIS A 121 -16.64 -5.82 15.16
C HIS A 121 -16.23 -7.14 14.51
N GLY A 122 -16.77 -8.29 14.93
CA GLY A 122 -16.46 -9.53 14.21
C GLY A 122 -17.21 -10.75 14.71
N VAL A 123 -17.92 -11.40 13.79
CA VAL A 123 -18.46 -12.76 13.92
C VAL A 123 -18.03 -13.57 12.70
N GLY A 124 -17.72 -14.85 12.89
CA GLY A 124 -17.22 -15.69 11.79
C GLY A 124 -17.63 -17.14 11.90
N ALA A 125 -17.42 -17.89 10.82
CA ALA A 125 -17.71 -19.32 10.74
C ALA A 125 -16.69 -20.05 9.85
N GLU A 126 -16.45 -21.33 10.13
CA GLU A 126 -15.85 -22.25 9.16
C GLU A 126 -16.97 -22.89 8.36
N LEU A 127 -16.90 -22.76 7.04
CA LEU A 127 -17.91 -23.17 6.09
C LEU A 127 -17.39 -24.30 5.21
N LYS A 128 -18.25 -25.29 4.93
CA LYS A 128 -17.96 -26.45 4.09
C LYS A 128 -18.99 -26.56 2.96
N ASP A 129 -18.51 -26.70 1.73
CA ASP A 129 -19.36 -26.80 0.54
C ASP A 129 -19.82 -28.24 0.21
N ASP A 130 -20.65 -28.36 -0.83
CA ASP A 130 -21.26 -29.63 -1.27
C ASP A 130 -20.23 -30.65 -1.80
N LEU A 131 -18.99 -30.22 -2.07
CA LEU A 131 -17.86 -31.08 -2.44
C LEU A 131 -16.88 -31.33 -1.27
N GLY A 132 -17.20 -30.82 -0.07
CA GLY A 132 -16.39 -30.99 1.13
C GLY A 132 -15.19 -30.06 1.24
N ARG A 133 -15.07 -29.03 0.38
CA ARG A 133 -14.02 -28.02 0.52
C ARG A 133 -14.40 -27.06 1.63
N ARG A 134 -13.40 -26.62 2.41
CA ARG A 134 -13.58 -25.80 3.62
C ARG A 134 -12.92 -24.44 3.45
N PHE A 135 -13.53 -23.40 4.01
CA PHE A 135 -12.98 -22.05 4.11
C PHE A 135 -13.55 -21.34 5.34
N ILE A 136 -12.92 -20.26 5.78
CA ILE A 136 -13.38 -19.47 6.93
C ILE A 136 -13.94 -18.15 6.40
N ALA A 137 -15.03 -17.65 6.98
CA ALA A 137 -15.65 -16.38 6.61
C ALA A 137 -15.96 -15.53 7.86
N TRP A 138 -15.71 -14.23 7.78
CA TRP A 138 -15.97 -13.25 8.85
C TRP A 138 -16.77 -12.06 8.35
N SER A 139 -17.83 -11.69 9.08
CA SER A 139 -18.55 -10.42 8.91
C SER A 139 -18.00 -9.37 9.89
N ILE A 140 -17.61 -8.21 9.38
CA ILE A 140 -16.92 -7.11 10.09
C ILE A 140 -17.74 -5.81 10.00
N TRP A 141 -17.68 -4.98 11.05
CA TRP A 141 -18.09 -3.57 11.01
C TRP A 141 -17.21 -2.77 11.98
N ILE A 142 -16.65 -1.65 11.54
CA ILE A 142 -15.79 -0.79 12.37
C ILE A 142 -16.24 0.68 12.35
N ASP A 143 -15.70 1.46 13.28
CA ASP A 143 -16.16 2.81 13.64
C ASP A 143 -16.35 3.80 12.48
N TRP A 144 -17.53 4.40 12.36
CA TRP A 144 -17.91 5.34 11.29
C TRP A 144 -17.48 6.80 11.52
N ARG A 145 -16.96 7.13 12.71
CA ARG A 145 -16.62 8.52 13.09
C ARG A 145 -15.42 9.05 12.32
N ALA A 146 -15.32 10.38 12.23
CA ALA A 146 -14.26 11.11 11.50
C ALA A 146 -14.05 10.59 10.07
N TYR A 147 -15.15 10.43 9.33
CA TYR A 147 -15.12 9.89 7.98
C TYR A 147 -14.33 10.79 7.01
N ILE A 148 -13.21 10.29 6.51
CA ILE A 148 -12.13 11.04 5.85
C ILE A 148 -12.60 11.97 4.71
N THR A 149 -13.53 11.51 3.87
CA THR A 149 -14.08 12.28 2.74
C THR A 149 -14.92 13.49 3.20
N ARG A 150 -15.51 13.45 4.41
CA ARG A 150 -16.21 14.61 5.01
C ARG A 150 -15.22 15.59 5.64
N GLU A 151 -14.17 15.10 6.30
CA GLU A 151 -13.09 15.92 6.86
C GLU A 151 -12.47 16.78 5.73
N LEU A 152 -12.09 16.16 4.60
CA LEU A 152 -11.54 16.84 3.42
C LEU A 152 -12.57 17.66 2.61
N ARG A 153 -13.88 17.41 2.78
CA ARG A 153 -14.95 18.28 2.23
C ARG A 153 -15.08 19.58 3.01
N ASP A 154 -14.97 19.50 4.33
CA ASP A 154 -15.24 20.63 5.23
C ASP A 154 -13.97 21.43 5.56
N ALA A 155 -12.78 20.84 5.41
CA ALA A 155 -11.48 21.50 5.48
C ALA A 155 -10.60 21.09 4.27
N PRO A 156 -10.84 21.65 3.05
CA PRO A 156 -10.12 21.23 1.83
C PRO A 156 -8.61 21.51 1.85
N ASP A 157 -8.17 22.49 2.65
CA ASP A 157 -6.77 22.91 2.80
C ASP A 157 -6.05 22.22 3.97
N MET A 158 -6.69 21.26 4.66
CA MET A 158 -6.10 20.45 5.73
C MET A 158 -4.86 19.69 5.23
N SER A 159 -3.81 19.52 6.05
CA SER A 159 -2.63 18.73 5.65
C SER A 159 -2.92 17.23 5.61
N ASP A 160 -2.13 16.47 4.84
CA ASP A 160 -2.30 15.02 4.70
C ASP A 160 -2.11 14.27 6.02
N ALA A 161 -1.21 14.75 6.89
CA ALA A 161 -1.03 14.21 8.23
C ALA A 161 -2.25 14.44 9.14
N GLU A 162 -2.83 15.64 9.11
CA GLU A 162 -4.08 15.92 9.83
C GLU A 162 -5.25 15.11 9.28
N LEU A 163 -5.30 14.87 7.97
CA LEU A 163 -6.35 14.07 7.33
C LEU A 163 -6.20 12.58 7.64
N LEU A 164 -4.98 12.02 7.59
CA LEU A 164 -4.69 10.63 7.98
C LEU A 164 -5.04 10.35 9.45
N ALA A 165 -4.84 11.32 10.35
CA ALA A 165 -5.23 11.22 11.76
C ALA A 165 -6.76 11.07 11.99
N ALA A 166 -7.57 11.10 10.92
CA ALA A 166 -8.96 10.67 10.96
C ALA A 166 -9.12 9.14 11.15
N GLU A 167 -8.14 8.35 10.71
CA GLU A 167 -8.19 6.87 10.63
C GLU A 167 -7.83 6.16 11.96
N ASP A 168 -7.11 6.84 12.85
CA ASP A 168 -6.55 6.25 14.08
C ASP A 168 -6.62 7.13 15.35
N VAL A 169 -6.58 8.47 15.21
CA VAL A 169 -6.65 9.41 16.34
C VAL A 169 -8.08 9.92 16.57
N ARG A 170 -8.80 10.32 15.51
CA ARG A 170 -10.18 10.85 15.62
C ARG A 170 -11.28 9.77 15.47
N SER A 171 -10.90 8.58 15.01
CA SER A 171 -11.75 7.38 15.01
C SER A 171 -10.99 6.20 15.62
N SER A 172 -11.68 5.08 15.82
CA SER A 172 -11.10 3.83 16.33
C SER A 172 -10.86 2.79 15.24
N ARG A 173 -10.91 3.17 13.96
CA ARG A 173 -10.86 2.26 12.80
C ARG A 173 -9.56 1.44 12.74
N LEU A 174 -8.40 2.09 12.74
CA LEU A 174 -7.11 1.37 12.77
C LEU A 174 -6.89 0.53 14.04
N PRO A 175 -7.17 1.02 15.27
CA PRO A 175 -7.18 0.18 16.48
C PRO A 175 -8.08 -1.06 16.38
N GLN A 176 -9.28 -0.94 15.81
CA GLN A 176 -10.22 -2.06 15.63
C GLN A 176 -9.73 -3.06 14.58
N ALA A 177 -9.22 -2.59 13.43
CA ALA A 177 -8.61 -3.45 12.42
C ALA A 177 -7.44 -4.26 12.98
N ASN A 178 -6.55 -3.61 13.75
CA ASN A 178 -5.43 -4.29 14.41
C ASN A 178 -5.89 -5.30 15.49
N ALA A 179 -7.00 -5.03 16.19
CA ALA A 179 -7.60 -5.96 17.14
C ALA A 179 -8.20 -7.21 16.45
N ILE A 180 -8.87 -7.02 15.30
CA ILE A 180 -9.38 -8.11 14.46
C ILE A 180 -8.22 -8.97 13.94
N LEU A 181 -7.17 -8.36 13.40
CA LEU A 181 -5.98 -9.07 12.91
C LEU A 181 -5.28 -9.86 14.02
N SER A 182 -5.10 -9.25 15.20
CA SER A 182 -4.52 -9.91 16.38
C SER A 182 -5.37 -11.11 16.86
N HIS A 183 -6.70 -11.01 16.76
CA HIS A 183 -7.60 -12.11 17.07
C HIS A 183 -7.49 -13.26 16.04
N LEU A 184 -7.42 -12.93 14.75
CA LEU A 184 -7.20 -13.90 13.66
C LEU A 184 -5.84 -14.62 13.76
N ASP A 185 -4.82 -14.00 14.35
CA ASP A 185 -3.57 -14.68 14.73
C ASP A 185 -3.73 -15.59 15.95
N ALA A 186 -4.38 -15.10 17.01
CA ALA A 186 -4.54 -15.82 18.27
C ALA A 186 -5.31 -17.14 18.11
N ILE A 187 -6.27 -17.20 17.17
CA ILE A 187 -7.01 -18.41 16.79
C ILE A 187 -6.41 -19.13 15.56
N GLY A 188 -5.27 -18.68 15.05
CA GLY A 188 -4.50 -19.34 14.00
C GLY A 188 -5.02 -19.15 12.56
N HIS A 189 -6.09 -18.39 12.33
CA HIS A 189 -6.71 -18.24 11.00
C HIS A 189 -5.76 -17.67 9.94
N ARG A 190 -4.87 -16.72 10.27
CA ARG A 190 -3.85 -16.24 9.30
C ARG A 190 -2.85 -17.32 8.86
N ARG A 191 -2.84 -18.48 9.54
CA ARG A 191 -1.99 -19.66 9.30
C ARG A 191 -2.82 -20.93 9.01
N ALA A 192 -4.11 -20.80 8.72
CA ALA A 192 -4.97 -21.93 8.39
C ALA A 192 -4.48 -22.66 7.11
N SER A 193 -4.84 -23.94 6.97
CA SER A 193 -4.65 -24.75 5.76
C SER A 193 -5.71 -24.46 4.68
N ILE A 194 -6.69 -23.60 4.97
CA ILE A 194 -7.85 -23.32 4.14
C ILE A 194 -8.02 -21.81 3.89
N PRO A 195 -8.68 -21.37 2.81
CA PRO A 195 -8.89 -19.95 2.53
C PRO A 195 -9.65 -19.23 3.65
N VAL A 196 -9.30 -17.97 3.89
CA VAL A 196 -9.96 -17.10 4.87
C VAL A 196 -10.48 -15.84 4.17
N LEU A 197 -11.78 -15.63 4.28
CA LEU A 197 -12.50 -14.45 3.84
C LEU A 197 -12.82 -13.55 5.03
N VAL A 198 -12.56 -12.25 4.88
CA VAL A 198 -12.90 -11.22 5.88
C VAL A 198 -13.62 -10.10 5.13
N GLY A 199 -14.93 -10.00 5.32
CA GLY A 199 -15.79 -9.08 4.57
C GLY A 199 -16.64 -8.21 5.49
N GLY A 200 -16.87 -6.96 5.08
CA GLY A 200 -17.81 -6.09 5.75
C GLY A 200 -17.63 -4.62 5.41
N ASP A 201 -18.35 -3.78 6.14
CA ASP A 201 -18.20 -2.33 6.14
C ASP A 201 -16.98 -1.93 6.98
N TRP A 202 -15.99 -1.31 6.34
CA TRP A 202 -14.79 -0.83 7.00
C TRP A 202 -14.85 0.65 7.39
N ASN A 203 -15.93 1.37 7.05
CA ASN A 203 -16.06 2.81 7.24
C ASN A 203 -14.85 3.65 6.76
N THR A 204 -14.08 3.12 5.81
CA THR A 204 -12.89 3.78 5.24
C THR A 204 -12.58 3.26 3.84
N PRO A 205 -12.21 4.14 2.88
CA PRO A 205 -11.75 3.73 1.57
C PRO A 205 -10.41 2.96 1.61
N SER A 206 -9.99 2.37 0.50
CA SER A 206 -8.68 1.72 0.39
C SER A 206 -7.62 2.67 -0.13
N HIS A 207 -6.35 2.48 0.23
CA HIS A 207 -5.22 3.08 -0.48
C HIS A 207 -5.22 2.71 -1.99
N LEU A 208 -5.85 1.59 -2.34
CA LEU A 208 -6.11 1.17 -3.73
C LEU A 208 -7.28 1.93 -4.42
N ASP A 209 -8.03 2.74 -3.68
CA ASP A 209 -9.10 3.63 -4.18
C ASP A 209 -8.71 5.11 -4.12
N TRP A 210 -7.72 5.44 -3.28
CA TRP A 210 -7.18 6.77 -3.00
C TRP A 210 -5.77 6.89 -3.60
N THR A 211 -5.73 6.83 -4.92
CA THR A 211 -4.53 6.98 -5.76
C THR A 211 -4.52 8.34 -6.48
N GLU A 212 -3.37 8.75 -7.04
CA GLU A 212 -3.24 10.00 -7.79
C GLU A 212 -4.27 10.14 -8.93
N ASP A 213 -4.53 9.06 -9.69
CA ASP A 213 -5.57 9.06 -10.73
C ASP A 213 -6.99 9.19 -10.17
N ALA A 214 -7.26 8.65 -8.98
CA ALA A 214 -8.54 8.81 -8.32
C ALA A 214 -8.72 10.24 -7.78
N GLU A 215 -7.69 10.86 -7.24
CA GLU A 215 -7.67 12.28 -6.81
C GLU A 215 -7.95 13.24 -7.98
N ARG A 216 -7.36 12.99 -9.15
CA ARG A 216 -7.59 13.77 -10.38
C ARG A 216 -9.04 13.73 -10.89
N VAL A 217 -9.85 12.75 -10.46
CA VAL A 217 -11.20 12.47 -11.01
C VAL A 217 -12.32 12.63 -9.96
N PHE A 218 -12.10 12.20 -8.73
CA PHE A 218 -13.10 12.18 -7.66
C PHE A 218 -12.84 13.29 -6.65
N LYS A 219 -13.89 14.07 -6.34
CA LYS A 219 -13.82 15.13 -5.33
C LYS A 219 -13.59 14.54 -3.94
N HIS A 220 -12.82 15.27 -3.12
CA HIS A 220 -12.57 14.96 -1.71
C HIS A 220 -11.83 13.62 -1.49
N ARG A 221 -10.92 13.28 -2.42
CA ARG A 221 -9.88 12.27 -2.25
C ARG A 221 -8.49 12.89 -2.39
N ARG A 222 -7.47 12.21 -1.88
CA ARG A 222 -6.04 12.45 -2.15
C ARG A 222 -5.28 11.13 -2.25
N ASN A 223 -4.12 11.12 -2.89
CA ASN A 223 -3.22 9.97 -2.98
C ASN A 223 -2.60 9.63 -1.60
N LEU A 224 -3.23 8.75 -0.81
CA LEU A 224 -2.88 8.57 0.62
C LEU A 224 -2.67 7.12 1.09
N PRO A 225 -1.71 6.87 2.00
CA PRO A 225 -1.46 5.57 2.61
C PRO A 225 -2.50 5.23 3.70
N LEU A 226 -3.75 4.96 3.31
CA LEU A 226 -4.86 4.72 4.24
C LEU A 226 -4.63 3.46 5.12
N PRO A 227 -4.34 3.61 6.43
CA PRO A 227 -3.61 2.61 7.21
C PRO A 227 -4.41 1.35 7.51
N VAL A 228 -5.75 1.44 7.64
CA VAL A 228 -6.63 0.28 7.82
C VAL A 228 -6.50 -0.71 6.65
N SER A 229 -6.45 -0.17 5.42
CA SER A 229 -6.38 -0.97 4.20
C SER A 229 -4.98 -1.53 3.94
N LEU A 230 -3.94 -0.80 4.39
CA LEU A 230 -2.55 -1.28 4.40
C LEU A 230 -2.37 -2.40 5.43
N ALA A 231 -2.88 -2.26 6.66
CA ALA A 231 -2.81 -3.30 7.69
C ALA A 231 -3.42 -4.63 7.23
N MET A 232 -4.51 -4.60 6.45
CA MET A 232 -5.07 -5.82 5.83
C MET A 232 -4.16 -6.41 4.74
N GLN A 233 -3.54 -5.57 3.90
CA GLN A 233 -2.59 -6.00 2.87
C GLN A 233 -1.34 -6.63 3.49
N ASP A 234 -0.73 -5.95 4.46
CA ASP A 234 0.47 -6.37 5.18
C ASP A 234 0.19 -7.61 6.05
N ALA A 235 -1.06 -7.78 6.50
CA ALA A 235 -1.50 -9.02 7.13
C ALA A 235 -1.62 -10.22 6.18
N GLY A 236 -1.36 -10.04 4.88
CA GLY A 236 -1.38 -11.09 3.87
C GLY A 236 -2.77 -11.38 3.29
N PHE A 237 -3.67 -10.38 3.25
CA PHE A 237 -4.95 -10.45 2.54
C PHE A 237 -4.93 -9.62 1.25
N MET A 238 -5.52 -10.13 0.18
CA MET A 238 -5.79 -9.37 -1.04
C MET A 238 -7.21 -8.76 -1.00
N ASP A 239 -7.35 -7.52 -1.48
CA ASP A 239 -8.64 -6.88 -1.76
C ASP A 239 -9.24 -7.53 -3.02
N THR A 240 -10.25 -8.39 -2.86
CA THR A 240 -10.71 -9.24 -3.98
C THR A 240 -11.31 -8.44 -5.14
N PHE A 241 -11.87 -7.26 -4.85
CA PHE A 241 -12.43 -6.39 -5.87
C PHE A 241 -11.32 -5.72 -6.69
N ARG A 242 -10.25 -5.25 -6.04
CA ARG A 242 -9.09 -4.65 -6.74
C ARG A 242 -8.23 -5.67 -7.49
N VAL A 243 -8.27 -6.96 -7.14
CA VAL A 243 -7.65 -8.02 -7.94
C VAL A 243 -8.33 -8.19 -9.31
N VAL A 244 -9.68 -8.10 -9.38
CA VAL A 244 -10.41 -8.21 -10.64
C VAL A 244 -10.58 -6.87 -11.37
N HIS A 245 -10.58 -5.76 -10.63
CA HIS A 245 -10.72 -4.39 -11.12
C HIS A 245 -9.59 -3.50 -10.60
N PRO A 246 -8.36 -3.60 -11.13
CA PRO A 246 -7.19 -2.91 -10.56
C PRO A 246 -7.21 -1.38 -10.67
N HIS A 247 -8.00 -0.80 -11.59
CA HIS A 247 -7.99 0.64 -11.87
C HIS A 247 -9.18 1.36 -11.21
N PRO A 248 -8.96 2.19 -10.17
CA PRO A 248 -10.04 2.77 -9.37
C PRO A 248 -10.88 3.83 -10.11
N VAL A 249 -10.36 4.47 -11.16
CA VAL A 249 -11.13 5.40 -11.99
C VAL A 249 -12.13 4.66 -12.89
N GLN A 250 -11.68 3.61 -13.59
CA GLN A 250 -12.52 2.88 -14.55
C GLN A 250 -13.59 2.02 -13.85
N ARG A 251 -13.27 1.52 -12.66
CA ARG A 251 -14.15 0.66 -11.86
C ARG A 251 -14.03 1.07 -10.38
N PRO A 252 -14.70 2.17 -9.97
CA PRO A 252 -14.57 2.67 -8.61
C PRO A 252 -15.21 1.74 -7.57
N GLY A 253 -16.25 0.99 -7.94
CA GLY A 253 -16.90 0.03 -7.04
C GLY A 253 -17.52 0.70 -5.83
N ILE A 254 -18.12 1.87 -6.04
CA ILE A 254 -18.67 2.72 -4.96
C ILE A 254 -19.77 1.96 -4.23
N THR A 255 -19.59 1.78 -2.93
CA THR A 255 -20.59 1.15 -2.04
C THR A 255 -21.32 2.20 -1.22
N TRP A 256 -20.67 3.32 -0.87
CA TRP A 256 -21.29 4.38 -0.07
C TRP A 256 -21.38 5.71 -0.86
N SER A 257 -22.57 6.28 -1.14
CA SER A 257 -23.93 5.82 -0.80
C SER A 257 -24.91 5.98 -1.96
N PRO A 258 -25.66 4.91 -2.36
CA PRO A 258 -26.78 5.01 -3.28
C PRO A 258 -27.92 5.93 -2.81
N MET A 259 -28.07 6.15 -1.50
CA MET A 259 -29.10 7.03 -0.91
C MET A 259 -28.57 8.42 -0.55
N PHE A 260 -27.48 8.52 0.22
CA PHE A 260 -27.03 9.77 0.82
C PHE A 260 -25.94 10.49 -0.01
N ARG A 261 -26.38 11.22 -1.03
CA ARG A 261 -25.49 12.01 -1.92
C ARG A 261 -25.10 13.39 -1.40
N GLU A 262 -25.80 13.86 -0.37
CA GLU A 262 -25.56 15.14 0.29
C GLU A 262 -25.64 14.98 1.81
N SER A 263 -24.90 15.82 2.53
CA SER A 263 -25.03 16.01 3.97
C SER A 263 -24.86 17.49 4.26
N ASP A 264 -25.69 18.07 5.13
CA ASP A 264 -25.58 19.46 5.56
C ASP A 264 -25.73 20.49 4.40
N GLY A 265 -26.43 20.09 3.32
CA GLY A 265 -26.56 20.88 2.09
C GLY A 265 -25.30 20.92 1.22
N LYS A 266 -24.30 20.07 1.50
CA LYS A 266 -23.10 19.88 0.67
C LYS A 266 -23.08 18.46 0.09
N VAL A 267 -22.76 18.35 -1.19
CA VAL A 267 -22.41 17.06 -1.83
C VAL A 267 -21.32 16.36 -1.03
N THR A 268 -21.50 15.07 -0.74
CA THR A 268 -20.43 14.22 -0.21
C THR A 268 -19.59 13.64 -1.35
N GLY A 269 -18.32 13.34 -1.08
CA GLY A 269 -17.60 12.38 -1.92
C GLY A 269 -18.17 10.97 -1.70
N PHE A 270 -17.95 10.10 -2.68
CA PHE A 270 -18.48 8.73 -2.74
C PHE A 270 -17.33 7.72 -2.69
N GLU A 271 -17.46 6.65 -1.91
CA GLU A 271 -16.35 5.73 -1.62
C GLU A 271 -16.74 4.25 -1.71
N ARG A 272 -15.72 3.39 -1.73
CA ARG A 272 -15.83 1.95 -1.55
C ARG A 272 -15.33 1.59 -0.15
N ILE A 273 -16.25 1.44 0.78
CA ILE A 273 -15.93 1.14 2.20
C ILE A 273 -16.29 -0.29 2.59
N ASP A 274 -17.27 -0.89 1.90
CA ASP A 274 -17.60 -2.30 2.00
C ASP A 274 -16.62 -3.10 1.13
N ARG A 275 -15.90 -4.04 1.75
CA ARG A 275 -14.79 -4.76 1.10
C ARG A 275 -14.75 -6.21 1.52
N LEU A 276 -14.45 -7.09 0.56
CA LEU A 276 -14.12 -8.49 0.78
C LEU A 276 -12.60 -8.69 0.64
N TYR A 277 -11.96 -9.12 1.71
CA TYR A 277 -10.56 -9.51 1.74
C TYR A 277 -10.44 -11.03 1.71
N LEU A 278 -9.49 -11.54 0.90
CA LEU A 278 -9.17 -12.97 0.79
C LEU A 278 -7.71 -13.22 1.18
N ARG A 279 -7.50 -14.22 2.03
CA ARG A 279 -6.19 -14.83 2.28
C ARG A 279 -6.25 -16.30 1.91
N ASN A 280 -5.45 -16.71 0.94
CA ASN A 280 -5.20 -18.13 0.66
C ASN A 280 -4.10 -18.67 1.59
N PRO A 281 -4.15 -19.97 1.92
CA PRO A 281 -3.13 -20.65 2.72
C PRO A 281 -1.79 -20.77 1.99
N THR A 282 -0.68 -20.87 2.72
CA THR A 282 0.66 -21.19 2.17
C THR A 282 0.77 -22.66 1.75
N GLN A 283 0.08 -23.54 2.47
CA GLN A 283 0.03 -24.98 2.22
C GLN A 283 -1.45 -25.39 2.17
N PRO A 284 -2.11 -25.25 1.00
CA PRO A 284 -3.54 -25.51 0.86
C PRO A 284 -3.91 -26.97 1.11
N GLU A 285 -4.94 -27.16 1.94
CA GLU A 285 -5.57 -28.43 2.22
C GLU A 285 -6.16 -29.04 0.94
N ASN A 286 -5.68 -30.23 0.59
CA ASN A 286 -6.01 -30.88 -0.69
C ASN A 286 -5.78 -29.92 -1.89
N ASP A 287 -4.74 -29.09 -1.84
CA ASP A 287 -4.35 -28.09 -2.84
C ASP A 287 -5.40 -27.04 -3.21
N TRP A 288 -6.51 -26.90 -2.47
CA TRP A 288 -7.58 -25.95 -2.82
C TRP A 288 -7.31 -24.51 -2.36
N ILE A 289 -7.45 -23.58 -3.30
CA ILE A 289 -7.44 -22.13 -3.09
C ILE A 289 -8.66 -21.47 -3.72
N LEU A 290 -9.04 -20.28 -3.25
CA LEU A 290 -10.03 -19.43 -3.92
C LEU A 290 -9.33 -18.41 -4.81
N THR A 291 -9.95 -18.06 -5.93
CA THR A 291 -9.47 -17.00 -6.83
C THR A 291 -10.65 -16.09 -7.21
N PRO A 292 -10.56 -14.76 -7.06
CA PRO A 292 -11.64 -13.88 -7.50
C PRO A 292 -11.66 -13.81 -9.04
N VAL A 293 -12.87 -13.87 -9.63
CA VAL A 293 -13.05 -13.91 -11.09
C VAL A 293 -13.87 -12.74 -11.61
N SER A 294 -14.88 -12.30 -10.86
CA SER A 294 -15.56 -11.03 -11.15
C SER A 294 -16.15 -10.42 -9.88
N GLY A 295 -16.48 -9.14 -9.95
CA GLY A 295 -17.14 -8.42 -8.87
C GLY A 295 -17.90 -7.21 -9.39
N HIS A 296 -18.96 -6.83 -8.68
CA HIS A 296 -19.77 -5.64 -8.95
C HIS A 296 -20.44 -5.16 -7.64
N VAL A 297 -21.14 -4.04 -7.69
CA VAL A 297 -21.90 -3.52 -6.54
C VAL A 297 -23.35 -3.38 -6.96
N LEU A 298 -24.26 -3.86 -6.12
CA LEU A 298 -25.70 -3.72 -6.32
C LEU A 298 -26.24 -2.53 -5.50
N PRO A 299 -27.11 -1.66 -6.06
CA PRO A 299 -27.59 -1.69 -7.44
C PRO A 299 -26.56 -1.05 -8.38
N GLU A 300 -26.42 -1.58 -9.60
CA GLU A 300 -25.46 -1.02 -10.58
C GLU A 300 -25.86 0.39 -11.07
N GLU A 301 -27.17 0.65 -11.14
CA GLU A 301 -27.76 1.97 -11.39
C GLU A 301 -28.45 2.47 -10.12
N TRP A 302 -28.18 3.72 -9.72
CA TRP A 302 -28.74 4.28 -8.49
C TRP A 302 -30.01 5.09 -8.73
N GLU A 303 -31.01 4.91 -7.86
CA GLU A 303 -32.30 5.62 -7.87
C GLU A 303 -32.17 7.15 -7.77
N ASP A 304 -33.16 7.91 -8.24
CA ASP A 304 -33.13 9.39 -8.16
C ASP A 304 -33.18 9.87 -6.69
N ASN A 305 -32.44 10.94 -6.36
CA ASN A 305 -32.48 11.58 -5.04
C ASN A 305 -33.90 12.07 -4.68
N ALA A 306 -34.73 12.37 -5.67
CA ALA A 306 -36.12 12.78 -5.47
C ALA A 306 -37.04 11.63 -5.01
N ILE A 307 -36.59 10.36 -5.05
CA ILE A 307 -37.33 9.23 -4.50
C ILE A 307 -37.13 9.19 -2.97
N PRO A 308 -38.20 9.37 -2.17
CA PRO A 308 -38.14 9.29 -0.71
C PRO A 308 -37.63 7.92 -0.25
N ILE A 309 -36.87 7.89 0.85
CA ILE A 309 -36.20 6.67 1.33
C ILE A 309 -37.20 5.53 1.49
N GLU A 310 -38.36 5.80 2.09
CA GLU A 310 -39.37 4.78 2.36
C GLU A 310 -39.93 4.12 1.08
N LYS A 311 -39.76 4.75 -0.09
CA LYS A 311 -40.30 4.29 -1.38
C LYS A 311 -39.25 3.71 -2.33
N ARG A 312 -38.00 3.59 -1.90
CA ARG A 312 -36.90 3.05 -2.73
C ARG A 312 -37.06 1.56 -2.99
N GLU A 313 -36.60 1.09 -4.15
CA GLU A 313 -36.56 -0.34 -4.45
C GLU A 313 -35.32 -1.02 -3.87
N PHE A 314 -34.17 -0.32 -3.83
CA PHE A 314 -32.98 -0.85 -3.16
C PHE A 314 -32.98 -0.49 -1.66
N PRO A 315 -32.95 -1.48 -0.73
CA PRO A 315 -33.34 -1.25 0.65
C PRO A 315 -32.17 -0.92 1.62
N SER A 316 -31.11 -0.25 1.15
CA SER A 316 -29.97 0.17 1.99
C SER A 316 -29.24 1.39 1.42
N ASP A 317 -28.61 2.20 2.28
CA ASP A 317 -27.71 3.28 1.88
C ASP A 317 -26.27 2.81 1.62
N HIS A 318 -25.98 1.52 1.81
CA HIS A 318 -24.78 0.84 1.33
C HIS A 318 -25.14 -0.10 0.17
N GLY A 319 -24.44 0.07 -0.95
CA GLY A 319 -24.50 -0.85 -2.09
C GLY A 319 -23.81 -2.18 -1.76
N ALA A 320 -24.48 -3.28 -2.05
CA ALA A 320 -24.01 -4.62 -1.72
C ALA A 320 -22.86 -5.05 -2.65
N LEU A 321 -21.67 -5.27 -2.11
CA LEU A 321 -20.52 -5.77 -2.86
C LEU A 321 -20.72 -7.26 -3.16
N PHE A 322 -20.91 -7.59 -4.44
CA PHE A 322 -20.97 -8.98 -4.91
C PHE A 322 -19.63 -9.39 -5.52
N MET A 323 -19.11 -10.54 -5.08
CA MET A 323 -17.89 -11.16 -5.59
C MET A 323 -18.16 -12.60 -6.02
N ASP A 324 -17.79 -12.95 -7.24
CA ASP A 324 -17.77 -14.33 -7.75
C ASP A 324 -16.34 -14.87 -7.66
N LEU A 325 -16.13 -15.84 -6.77
CA LEU A 325 -14.88 -16.54 -6.54
C LEU A 325 -14.93 -17.94 -7.16
N GLU A 326 -13.78 -18.45 -7.57
CA GLU A 326 -13.62 -19.77 -8.17
C GLU A 326 -12.56 -20.57 -7.41
N TRP A 327 -12.96 -21.76 -6.94
CA TRP A 327 -12.09 -22.78 -6.39
C TRP A 327 -11.13 -23.29 -7.46
N LYS A 328 -9.83 -23.24 -7.17
CA LYS A 328 -8.79 -23.79 -8.03
C LYS A 328 -7.84 -24.67 -7.26
N LYS A 329 -7.26 -25.63 -7.96
CA LYS A 329 -6.04 -26.32 -7.52
C LYS A 329 -4.88 -25.34 -7.64
N ALA A 330 -4.15 -25.12 -6.54
CA ALA A 330 -2.98 -24.28 -6.53
C ALA A 330 -1.91 -24.85 -7.49
N THR A 331 -1.43 -24.03 -8.41
CA THR A 331 -0.25 -24.39 -9.22
C THR A 331 1.02 -24.26 -8.37
N PRO A 332 2.15 -24.91 -8.74
CA PRO A 332 3.40 -24.79 -8.00
C PRO A 332 3.82 -23.32 -7.75
N ASP A 333 3.64 -22.47 -8.75
CA ASP A 333 4.00 -21.06 -8.76
C ASP A 333 3.06 -20.19 -7.90
N GLN A 334 1.77 -20.55 -7.80
CA GLN A 334 0.76 -19.76 -7.08
C GLN A 334 0.65 -20.09 -5.58
N ALA A 335 1.38 -21.10 -5.09
CA ALA A 335 1.39 -21.49 -3.68
C ALA A 335 2.46 -20.78 -2.84
N VAL A 336 3.43 -20.10 -3.47
CA VAL A 336 4.44 -19.32 -2.74
C VAL A 336 3.79 -18.02 -2.27
N GLN A 337 3.63 -17.86 -0.95
CA GLN A 337 3.25 -16.57 -0.37
C GLN A 337 4.39 -15.58 -0.59
N PRO A 338 4.12 -14.38 -1.13
CA PRO A 338 5.16 -13.37 -1.23
C PRO A 338 5.66 -12.97 0.16
N VAL A 339 6.97 -12.80 0.28
CA VAL A 339 7.58 -12.09 1.39
C VAL A 339 7.46 -10.61 1.10
N LEU A 340 6.88 -9.84 2.03
CA LEU A 340 7.10 -8.40 2.08
C LEU A 340 8.31 -8.17 3.00
N LEU A 341 9.21 -7.29 2.59
CA LEU A 341 10.40 -6.89 3.35
C LEU A 341 10.46 -5.37 3.38
N ASP A 342 10.32 -4.79 4.56
CA ASP A 342 10.42 -3.33 4.74
C ASP A 342 11.87 -2.91 5.01
N VAL A 343 12.40 -2.01 4.18
CA VAL A 343 13.80 -1.57 4.23
C VAL A 343 13.90 -0.06 4.38
N LEU A 344 14.69 0.38 5.33
CA LEU A 344 14.90 1.79 5.67
C LEU A 344 16.36 2.20 5.40
N ALA A 345 16.59 3.14 4.49
CA ALA A 345 17.86 3.85 4.34
C ALA A 345 17.84 5.12 5.22
N PHE A 346 18.85 5.29 6.09
CA PHE A 346 18.84 6.35 7.11
C PHE A 346 20.25 6.78 7.53
N ASN A 347 20.75 7.90 7.00
CA ASN A 347 21.88 8.60 7.62
C ASN A 347 21.41 9.24 8.92
N ILE A 348 22.12 9.01 10.04
CA ILE A 348 21.71 9.46 11.38
C ILE A 348 22.56 10.61 11.97
N LEU A 349 23.55 11.10 11.21
CA LEU A 349 24.51 12.15 11.56
C LEU A 349 25.28 11.90 12.87
N HIS A 350 26.57 11.62 12.77
CA HIS A 350 27.48 11.42 13.91
C HIS A 350 26.92 10.45 14.98
N SER A 351 26.33 9.35 14.53
CA SER A 351 25.66 8.33 15.37
C SER A 351 24.47 8.81 16.22
N GLY A 352 23.99 10.05 16.03
CA GLY A 352 23.07 10.69 16.98
C GLY A 352 23.75 11.38 18.17
N ASN A 353 25.07 11.58 18.13
CA ASN A 353 25.76 12.44 19.09
C ASN A 353 25.49 13.93 18.84
N ILE A 354 26.02 14.78 19.73
CA ILE A 354 26.03 16.24 19.58
C ILE A 354 27.03 16.60 18.47
N PRO A 355 26.64 17.22 17.33
CA PRO A 355 27.59 17.57 16.28
C PRO A 355 28.60 18.64 16.68
N GLY A 356 28.20 19.53 17.59
CA GLY A 356 29.10 20.50 18.21
C GLY A 356 28.35 21.53 19.07
N PRO A 357 29.06 22.27 19.93
CA PRO A 357 28.47 23.33 20.75
C PRO A 357 28.03 24.56 19.93
N THR A 358 28.35 24.60 18.64
CA THR A 358 27.99 25.65 17.68
C THR A 358 26.77 25.30 16.83
N ALA A 359 26.12 24.15 17.04
CA ALA A 359 24.88 23.80 16.36
C ALA A 359 23.74 24.77 16.74
N ALA A 360 22.96 25.22 15.76
CA ALA A 360 21.93 26.23 15.96
C ALA A 360 20.77 25.74 16.87
N ASP A 361 20.45 24.43 16.86
CA ASP A 361 19.43 23.88 17.77
C ASP A 361 19.94 23.40 19.13
N SER A 362 19.14 23.71 20.14
CA SER A 362 18.99 22.97 21.40
C SER A 362 18.74 21.45 21.27
N LEU A 363 18.21 20.96 20.14
CA LEU A 363 18.04 19.53 19.83
C LEU A 363 19.38 18.89 19.44
N TYR A 364 20.09 19.48 18.48
CA TYR A 364 21.42 19.02 18.06
C TYR A 364 22.50 19.29 19.13
N GLN A 365 22.28 20.23 20.05
CA GLN A 365 23.06 20.37 21.30
C GLN A 365 22.83 19.24 22.32
N LYS A 366 22.01 18.22 22.01
CA LYS A 366 21.74 17.04 22.86
C LYS A 366 21.97 15.72 22.11
N PRO A 367 22.15 14.59 22.81
CA PRO A 367 22.18 13.27 22.19
C PRO A 367 20.80 12.86 21.65
N ARG A 368 20.73 12.45 20.38
CA ARG A 368 19.51 12.17 19.59
C ARG A 368 19.13 10.68 19.50
N HIS A 369 19.96 9.77 20.03
CA HIS A 369 19.82 8.31 19.92
C HIS A 369 18.39 7.76 20.17
N ALA A 370 17.67 8.31 21.16
CA ALA A 370 16.31 7.86 21.48
C ALA A 370 15.26 8.27 20.43
N ALA A 371 15.41 9.44 19.79
CA ALA A 371 14.53 9.88 18.71
C ALA A 371 14.84 9.12 17.41
N ILE A 372 16.12 8.85 17.12
CA ILE A 372 16.53 7.97 16.01
C ILE A 372 15.93 6.57 16.18
N ALA A 373 15.96 6.02 17.40
CA ALA A 373 15.32 4.76 17.71
C ALA A 373 13.78 4.85 17.58
N ASP A 374 13.11 5.93 18.01
CA ASP A 374 11.66 6.12 17.83
C ASP A 374 11.25 6.13 16.34
N VAL A 375 12.05 6.77 15.47
CA VAL A 375 11.85 6.73 14.02
C VAL A 375 11.83 5.30 13.51
N ILE A 376 12.88 4.52 13.79
CA ILE A 376 13.00 3.12 13.35
C ILE A 376 11.87 2.27 13.95
N ILE A 377 11.54 2.48 15.22
CA ILE A 377 10.48 1.75 15.94
C ILE A 377 9.09 2.00 15.36
N ARG A 378 8.83 3.20 14.82
CA ARG A 378 7.52 3.60 14.29
C ARG A 378 7.35 3.35 12.79
N SER A 379 8.45 3.23 12.05
CA SER A 379 8.44 2.69 10.68
C SER A 379 8.52 1.16 10.62
N ASP A 380 8.90 0.52 11.73
CA ASP A 380 8.98 -0.93 11.95
C ASP A 380 9.66 -1.76 10.82
N PRO A 381 10.76 -1.31 10.20
CA PRO A 381 11.37 -2.01 9.08
C PRO A 381 12.01 -3.34 9.50
N ASP A 382 12.15 -4.26 8.55
CA ASP A 382 12.89 -5.51 8.71
C ASP A 382 14.41 -5.33 8.64
N VAL A 383 14.86 -4.35 7.84
CA VAL A 383 16.28 -4.04 7.62
C VAL A 383 16.47 -2.53 7.65
N VAL A 384 17.51 -2.06 8.35
CA VAL A 384 17.96 -0.66 8.31
C VAL A 384 19.39 -0.60 7.78
N LEU A 385 19.59 0.21 6.74
CA LEU A 385 20.89 0.59 6.20
C LEU A 385 21.23 1.96 6.78
N VAL A 386 22.01 1.95 7.87
CA VAL A 386 22.37 3.15 8.64
C VAL A 386 23.71 3.72 8.18
N GLN A 387 23.81 5.04 8.04
CA GLN A 387 25.07 5.75 7.77
C GLN A 387 25.46 6.65 8.96
N GLU A 388 26.76 6.96 9.07
CA GLU A 388 27.39 7.71 10.18
C GLU A 388 27.30 7.11 11.59
N GLU A 389 26.81 5.89 11.77
CA GLU A 389 26.76 5.22 13.08
C GLU A 389 28.13 5.02 13.74
N SER A 390 29.18 4.85 12.94
CA SER A 390 30.59 4.99 13.37
C SER A 390 31.04 4.08 14.53
N GLY A 391 30.32 2.98 14.81
CA GLY A 391 30.63 2.05 15.90
C GLY A 391 29.91 2.34 17.22
N ASP A 392 29.03 3.34 17.27
CA ASP A 392 28.33 3.76 18.48
C ASP A 392 26.96 3.07 18.58
N GLU A 393 26.93 1.90 19.22
CA GLU A 393 25.80 0.99 19.18
C GLU A 393 24.55 1.47 19.96
N ARG A 394 24.55 2.67 20.56
CA ARG A 394 23.47 3.13 21.47
C ARG A 394 22.08 3.21 20.84
N VAL A 395 21.98 3.44 19.53
CA VAL A 395 20.69 3.33 18.81
C VAL A 395 20.25 1.86 18.77
N PHE A 396 21.15 0.96 18.37
CA PHE A 396 20.91 -0.48 18.35
C PHE A 396 20.60 -1.07 19.74
N GLU A 397 21.26 -0.61 20.81
CA GLU A 397 20.96 -1.04 22.19
C GLU A 397 19.50 -0.75 22.59
N ILE A 398 18.94 0.38 22.14
CA ILE A 398 17.54 0.73 22.38
C ILE A 398 16.61 -0.20 21.61
N LEU A 399 16.90 -0.47 20.33
CA LEU A 399 16.15 -1.42 19.50
C LEU A 399 16.19 -2.84 20.09
N LYS A 400 17.39 -3.36 20.37
CA LYS A 400 17.65 -4.69 20.91
C LYS A 400 17.02 -4.94 22.29
N LYS A 401 16.84 -3.87 23.07
CA LYS A 401 16.16 -3.90 24.38
C LYS A 401 14.63 -3.92 24.26
N ARG A 402 14.08 -3.34 23.18
CA ARG A 402 12.63 -3.35 22.90
C ARG A 402 12.19 -4.63 22.21
N ASP A 403 12.96 -5.09 21.23
CA ASP A 403 12.79 -6.37 20.57
C ASP A 403 14.15 -7.10 20.47
N SER A 404 14.20 -8.31 21.00
CA SER A 404 15.41 -9.14 21.03
C SER A 404 15.73 -9.81 19.69
N THR A 405 14.88 -9.70 18.66
CA THR A 405 15.18 -10.21 17.31
C THR A 405 16.33 -9.46 16.65
N TRP A 406 16.41 -8.12 16.83
CA TRP A 406 17.35 -7.23 16.15
C TRP A 406 18.80 -7.70 16.17
N ASN A 407 19.47 -7.70 15.02
CA ASN A 407 20.88 -8.02 14.86
C ASN A 407 21.59 -6.80 14.27
N ARG A 408 22.85 -6.59 14.66
CA ARG A 408 23.70 -5.51 14.15
C ARG A 408 24.91 -6.10 13.46
N ARG A 409 25.29 -5.46 12.35
CA ARG A 409 26.58 -5.59 11.72
C ARG A 409 27.15 -4.20 11.46
N GLY A 410 28.27 -3.85 12.10
CA GLY A 410 29.07 -2.71 11.68
C GLY A 410 29.73 -2.99 10.33
N GLY A 411 29.85 -1.95 9.50
CA GLY A 411 30.50 -1.99 8.19
C GLY A 411 31.33 -0.73 7.92
N GLY A 412 31.86 -0.64 6.71
CA GLY A 412 32.43 0.59 6.17
C GLY A 412 33.74 1.07 6.78
N THR A 413 34.32 2.08 6.13
CA THR A 413 35.29 3.01 6.74
C THR A 413 34.66 4.35 7.09
N ARG A 414 33.38 4.55 6.73
CA ARG A 414 32.63 5.80 6.88
C ARG A 414 31.40 5.64 7.77
N GLY A 415 31.49 4.71 8.74
CA GLY A 415 30.51 4.54 9.80
C GLY A 415 29.19 3.88 9.40
N GLN A 416 29.17 3.09 8.32
CA GLN A 416 27.99 2.32 7.95
C GLN A 416 27.66 1.22 8.97
N ALA A 417 26.38 0.93 9.19
CA ALA A 417 25.92 -0.22 9.95
C ALA A 417 24.62 -0.80 9.36
N THR A 418 24.53 -2.12 9.28
CA THR A 418 23.29 -2.83 8.91
C THR A 418 22.63 -3.35 10.18
N TYR A 419 21.38 -2.94 10.41
CA TYR A 419 20.52 -3.56 11.43
C TYR A 419 19.47 -4.42 10.74
N ALA A 420 19.06 -5.55 11.31
CA ALA A 420 17.94 -6.35 10.79
C ALA A 420 17.25 -7.20 11.86
N LYS A 421 15.94 -7.46 11.70
CA LYS A 421 15.19 -8.41 12.55
C LYS A 421 15.65 -9.87 12.37
N PHE A 422 16.44 -10.16 11.32
CA PHE A 422 16.97 -11.48 10.97
C PHE A 422 18.49 -11.57 11.14
N PRO A 423 19.09 -12.77 11.27
CA PRO A 423 20.54 -12.93 11.42
C PRO A 423 21.31 -12.38 10.22
N ILE A 424 22.51 -11.84 10.46
CA ILE A 424 23.32 -11.17 9.43
C ILE A 424 24.65 -11.91 9.25
N GLU A 425 24.92 -12.40 8.04
CA GLU A 425 26.22 -12.92 7.60
C GLU A 425 26.98 -11.83 6.84
N GLY A 426 28.28 -11.64 7.10
CA GLY A 426 29.09 -10.68 6.35
C GLY A 426 29.67 -11.26 5.06
N MET A 427 29.57 -10.52 3.94
CA MET A 427 30.22 -10.87 2.68
C MET A 427 31.52 -10.08 2.47
N ASP A 428 31.44 -8.75 2.53
CA ASP A 428 32.58 -7.82 2.45
C ASP A 428 32.36 -6.64 3.43
N GLN A 429 33.17 -5.59 3.37
CA GLN A 429 33.10 -4.47 4.31
C GLN A 429 31.72 -3.80 4.42
N ASP A 430 30.95 -3.73 3.33
CA ASP A 430 29.66 -3.03 3.27
C ASP A 430 28.49 -3.91 2.82
N THR A 431 28.77 -5.13 2.35
CA THR A 431 27.78 -6.11 1.88
C THR A 431 27.56 -7.25 2.88
N ALA A 432 26.31 -7.66 3.06
CA ALA A 432 25.90 -8.74 3.97
C ALA A 432 24.75 -9.60 3.39
N ARG A 433 24.57 -10.81 3.91
CA ARG A 433 23.33 -11.59 3.75
C ARG A 433 22.46 -11.44 4.98
N ILE A 434 21.20 -11.06 4.77
CA ILE A 434 20.12 -11.12 5.75
C ILE A 434 19.48 -12.50 5.62
N MET A 435 19.59 -13.30 6.67
CA MET A 435 19.13 -14.70 6.70
C MET A 435 17.64 -14.77 7.04
N HIS A 436 16.81 -14.26 6.14
CA HIS A 436 15.35 -14.34 6.24
C HIS A 436 14.89 -15.82 6.19
N PRO A 437 13.83 -16.24 6.94
CA PRO A 437 13.40 -17.64 7.00
C PRO A 437 13.05 -18.29 5.64
N SER A 438 12.67 -17.49 4.65
CA SER A 438 12.39 -17.96 3.28
C SER A 438 13.63 -18.06 2.38
N GLY A 439 14.83 -17.74 2.88
CA GLY A 439 16.09 -17.72 2.12
C GLY A 439 16.84 -16.37 2.24
N PRO A 440 18.10 -16.31 1.79
CA PRO A 440 18.96 -15.15 2.01
C PRO A 440 18.64 -13.97 1.07
N VAL A 441 18.64 -12.76 1.62
CA VAL A 441 18.61 -11.49 0.87
C VAL A 441 19.96 -10.80 1.04
N VAL A 442 20.61 -10.40 -0.04
CA VAL A 442 21.87 -9.64 -0.01
C VAL A 442 21.57 -8.15 0.11
N VAL A 443 22.28 -7.47 1.00
CA VAL A 443 22.15 -6.01 1.21
C VAL A 443 23.53 -5.35 1.20
N HIS A 444 23.64 -4.18 0.56
CA HIS A 444 24.85 -3.35 0.53
C HIS A 444 24.53 -1.95 1.06
N ASN A 445 25.31 -1.48 2.03
CA ASN A 445 25.10 -0.20 2.70
C ASN A 445 26.01 0.90 2.11
N VAL A 446 25.41 1.77 1.30
CA VAL A 446 26.10 2.85 0.60
C VAL A 446 26.36 4.03 1.54
N HIS A 447 27.62 4.48 1.57
CA HIS A 447 28.01 5.81 2.05
C HIS A 447 29.19 6.35 1.23
N TRP A 448 28.95 6.70 -0.04
CA TRP A 448 30.00 7.20 -0.94
C TRP A 448 30.53 8.57 -0.50
N LYS A 449 31.70 8.98 -1.00
CA LYS A 449 32.36 10.24 -0.58
C LYS A 449 31.42 11.46 -0.75
N PRO A 450 31.37 12.40 0.21
CA PRO A 450 30.56 13.63 0.11
C PRO A 450 31.12 14.63 -0.90
N TYR A 451 32.44 14.63 -1.10
CA TYR A 451 33.12 15.54 -2.01
C TYR A 451 34.00 14.76 -2.99
N PRO A 452 34.09 15.19 -4.26
CA PRO A 452 33.37 16.31 -4.87
C PRO A 452 31.84 16.05 -4.98
N TYR A 453 31.03 17.12 -4.94
CA TYR A 453 29.56 17.07 -5.05
C TYR A 453 29.11 17.88 -6.26
N GLY A 454 28.57 17.19 -7.27
CA GLY A 454 28.22 17.77 -8.57
C GLY A 454 27.31 19.00 -8.50
N PRO A 455 26.20 18.99 -7.74
CA PRO A 455 25.33 20.17 -7.60
C PRO A 455 26.06 21.41 -7.08
N TYR A 456 26.96 21.29 -6.10
CA TYR A 456 27.73 22.44 -5.59
C TYR A 456 28.73 22.98 -6.63
N LEU A 457 29.31 22.10 -7.46
CA LEU A 457 30.18 22.50 -8.58
C LEU A 457 29.43 23.27 -9.69
N ILE A 458 28.11 23.04 -9.82
CA ILE A 458 27.21 23.83 -10.69
C ILE A 458 26.88 25.16 -10.01
N GLN A 459 26.53 25.14 -8.71
CA GLN A 459 26.25 26.35 -7.93
C GLN A 459 27.43 27.33 -7.95
N ASP A 460 28.67 26.87 -7.71
CA ASP A 460 29.87 27.71 -7.78
C ASP A 460 30.06 28.35 -9.15
N ARG A 461 29.78 27.63 -10.25
CA ARG A 461 29.83 28.19 -11.61
C ARG A 461 28.76 29.27 -11.83
N LEU A 462 27.51 29.01 -11.42
CA LEU A 462 26.41 29.98 -11.52
C LEU A 462 26.69 31.25 -10.67
N LEU A 463 27.22 31.09 -9.46
CA LEU A 463 27.59 32.21 -8.55
C LEU A 463 28.71 33.09 -9.11
N GLU A 464 29.59 32.53 -9.93
CA GLU A 464 30.66 33.24 -10.63
C GLU A 464 30.25 33.77 -12.01
N GLY A 465 29.02 33.49 -12.47
CA GLY A 465 28.54 33.86 -13.80
C GLY A 465 29.20 33.07 -14.94
N ARG A 466 29.67 31.84 -14.68
CA ARG A 466 30.21 30.92 -15.68
C ARG A 466 29.12 30.05 -16.31
N GLU A 467 29.28 29.72 -17.58
CA GLU A 467 28.47 28.71 -18.28
C GLU A 467 28.73 27.31 -17.68
N ILE A 468 27.76 26.40 -17.84
CA ILE A 468 27.82 25.03 -17.32
C ILE A 468 28.18 24.05 -18.45
N ASP A 469 29.44 23.58 -18.50
CA ASP A 469 29.80 22.38 -19.28
C ASP A 469 29.44 21.14 -18.44
N VAL A 470 28.38 20.44 -18.86
CA VAL A 470 27.88 19.21 -18.21
C VAL A 470 28.96 18.13 -18.08
N ARG A 471 29.86 18.01 -19.06
CA ARG A 471 30.94 17.02 -19.03
C ARG A 471 32.05 17.47 -18.08
N GLU A 472 32.39 18.76 -18.03
CA GLU A 472 33.33 19.30 -17.04
C GLU A 472 32.86 19.00 -15.60
N ILE A 473 31.55 19.18 -15.33
CA ILE A 473 30.94 18.79 -14.04
C ILE A 473 31.04 17.28 -13.79
N LEU A 474 30.68 16.44 -14.77
CA LEU A 474 30.70 14.97 -14.60
C LEU A 474 32.13 14.40 -14.47
N GLU A 475 33.13 15.04 -15.07
CA GLU A 475 34.55 14.72 -14.89
C GLU A 475 35.07 15.21 -13.52
N GLU A 476 34.66 16.40 -13.05
CA GLU A 476 35.02 16.91 -11.73
C GLU A 476 34.31 16.21 -10.56
N SER A 477 33.08 15.72 -10.74
CA SER A 477 32.29 15.08 -9.68
C SER A 477 32.57 13.59 -9.52
N ASP A 478 33.38 12.98 -10.38
CA ASP A 478 33.63 11.54 -10.41
C ASP A 478 34.36 11.04 -9.15
N LYS A 479 33.69 10.21 -8.34
CA LYS A 479 34.26 9.61 -7.12
C LYS A 479 35.16 8.41 -7.41
N GLY A 480 35.21 7.95 -8.66
CA GLY A 480 36.05 6.90 -9.20
C GLY A 480 35.55 5.49 -8.89
N ASP A 481 36.48 4.58 -8.62
CA ASP A 481 36.23 3.14 -8.50
C ASP A 481 35.21 2.73 -7.42
N ILE A 482 34.79 3.63 -6.54
CA ILE A 482 33.80 3.36 -5.50
C ILE A 482 32.43 2.95 -6.08
N TYR A 483 32.01 3.52 -7.21
CA TYR A 483 30.77 3.13 -7.90
C TYR A 483 30.84 1.67 -8.38
N PHE A 484 31.98 1.31 -8.99
CA PHE A 484 32.23 -0.03 -9.50
C PHE A 484 32.45 -1.04 -8.36
N GLN A 485 33.05 -0.64 -7.24
CA GLN A 485 33.17 -1.46 -6.03
C GLN A 485 31.79 -1.83 -5.46
N THR A 486 30.87 -0.87 -5.32
CA THR A 486 29.48 -1.16 -4.90
C THR A 486 28.81 -2.18 -5.83
N TYR A 487 28.97 -2.06 -7.15
CA TYR A 487 28.39 -3.03 -8.08
C TYR A 487 29.09 -4.41 -8.03
N ARG A 488 30.43 -4.46 -8.07
CA ARG A 488 31.23 -5.70 -7.97
C ARG A 488 30.90 -6.50 -6.70
N SER A 489 30.61 -5.81 -5.60
CA SER A 489 30.26 -6.44 -4.31
C SER A 489 28.95 -7.24 -4.35
N VAL A 490 27.95 -6.77 -5.10
CA VAL A 490 26.64 -7.43 -5.22
C VAL A 490 26.48 -8.27 -6.49
N HIS A 491 27.32 -8.08 -7.50
CA HIS A 491 27.26 -8.79 -8.78
C HIS A 491 27.16 -10.32 -8.66
N PRO A 492 27.93 -11.03 -7.80
CA PRO A 492 27.79 -12.48 -7.65
C PRO A 492 26.38 -12.92 -7.26
N ALA A 493 25.69 -12.12 -6.44
CA ALA A 493 24.32 -12.39 -6.00
C ALA A 493 23.28 -12.07 -7.08
N LEU A 494 23.50 -10.99 -7.85
CA LEU A 494 22.70 -10.65 -9.03
C LEU A 494 22.73 -11.77 -10.08
N VAL A 495 23.89 -12.39 -10.30
CA VAL A 495 24.05 -13.49 -11.26
C VAL A 495 23.53 -14.82 -10.73
N SER A 496 23.58 -15.07 -9.41
CA SER A 496 22.97 -16.27 -8.80
C SER A 496 21.46 -16.18 -8.58
N GLY A 497 20.81 -15.10 -9.03
CA GLY A 497 19.37 -14.89 -8.83
C GLY A 497 18.96 -14.64 -7.37
N THR A 498 19.93 -14.40 -6.48
CA THR A 498 19.67 -14.07 -5.08
C THR A 498 19.14 -12.63 -4.99
N PRO A 499 18.13 -12.32 -4.16
CA PRO A 499 17.66 -10.95 -3.99
C PRO A 499 18.78 -10.02 -3.51
N VAL A 500 18.87 -8.83 -4.09
CA VAL A 500 19.89 -7.81 -3.82
C VAL A 500 19.22 -6.46 -3.59
N ILE A 501 19.63 -5.79 -2.53
CA ILE A 501 19.23 -4.42 -2.18
C ILE A 501 20.48 -3.58 -1.98
N VAL A 502 20.58 -2.44 -2.65
CA VAL A 502 21.67 -1.48 -2.51
C VAL A 502 21.07 -0.17 -2.05
N GLY A 503 21.43 0.32 -0.87
CA GLY A 503 20.78 1.51 -0.31
C GLY A 503 21.57 2.19 0.79
N GLY A 504 21.15 3.40 1.13
CA GLY A 504 21.88 4.31 2.01
C GLY A 504 22.06 5.67 1.36
N ASP A 505 23.10 6.39 1.77
CA ASP A 505 23.41 7.75 1.32
C ASP A 505 24.48 7.73 0.22
N PHE A 506 24.05 7.95 -1.02
CA PHE A 506 24.91 7.93 -2.20
C PHE A 506 25.77 9.20 -2.31
N ASN A 507 25.48 10.26 -1.54
CA ASN A 507 26.12 11.58 -1.64
C ASN A 507 26.13 12.11 -3.09
N GLU A 508 25.24 11.65 -3.96
CA GLU A 508 25.17 11.94 -5.39
C GLU A 508 23.71 11.77 -5.83
N PRO A 509 23.11 12.72 -6.58
CA PRO A 509 21.74 12.57 -7.04
C PRO A 509 21.58 11.46 -8.08
N SER A 510 20.36 10.97 -8.31
CA SER A 510 20.12 10.05 -9.43
C SER A 510 20.07 10.80 -10.75
N HIS A 511 20.57 10.18 -11.84
CA HIS A 511 20.29 10.62 -13.21
C HIS A 511 18.79 10.59 -13.55
N LEU A 512 17.98 9.90 -12.73
CA LEU A 512 16.52 9.89 -12.78
C LEU A 512 15.86 11.05 -12.01
N ASP A 513 16.65 11.98 -11.44
CA ASP A 513 16.15 13.22 -10.83
C ASP A 513 16.62 14.47 -11.61
N TRP A 514 17.79 14.41 -12.26
CA TRP A 514 18.34 15.51 -13.06
C TRP A 514 18.07 15.26 -14.56
N THR A 515 16.83 15.51 -14.95
CA THR A 515 16.22 15.17 -16.25
C THR A 515 16.01 16.39 -17.14
N ASP A 516 15.82 16.17 -18.45
CA ASP A 516 15.34 17.20 -19.38
C ASP A 516 13.96 17.75 -18.95
N ASP A 517 13.11 16.91 -18.35
CA ASP A 517 11.78 17.27 -17.87
C ASP A 517 11.84 18.21 -16.64
N TRP A 518 12.84 18.05 -15.76
CA TRP A 518 13.11 19.00 -14.67
C TRP A 518 13.63 20.33 -15.22
N GLU A 519 14.57 20.32 -16.15
CA GLU A 519 15.15 21.53 -16.75
C GLU A 519 14.07 22.41 -17.44
N GLN A 520 13.12 21.75 -18.12
CA GLN A 520 11.95 22.38 -18.75
C GLN A 520 10.85 22.80 -17.77
N SER A 521 10.89 22.38 -16.51
CA SER A 521 9.89 22.73 -15.49
C SER A 521 10.14 24.11 -14.87
N GLU A 522 9.17 24.65 -14.13
CA GLU A 522 9.34 25.87 -13.33
C GLU A 522 9.94 25.61 -11.93
N LEU A 523 10.43 24.39 -11.66
CA LEU A 523 11.05 24.02 -10.38
C LEU A 523 12.54 24.40 -10.36
N ASP A 524 13.06 24.61 -9.15
CA ASP A 524 14.44 25.05 -8.93
C ASP A 524 15.06 24.26 -7.77
N ARG A 525 16.25 23.70 -7.97
CA ARG A 525 16.99 22.97 -6.93
C ARG A 525 17.71 23.90 -5.94
N TRP A 526 17.79 25.20 -6.20
CA TRP A 526 18.21 26.15 -5.17
C TRP A 526 17.22 26.14 -4.00
N VAL A 527 17.74 26.12 -2.77
CA VAL A 527 16.94 26.41 -1.57
C VAL A 527 16.52 27.89 -1.58
N SER A 528 17.45 28.79 -1.93
CA SER A 528 17.18 30.21 -2.16
C SER A 528 18.05 30.73 -3.31
N ASN A 529 17.49 30.88 -4.52
CA ASN A 529 18.26 31.23 -5.73
C ASN A 529 18.84 32.66 -5.66
N PRO A 530 20.18 32.85 -5.74
CA PRO A 530 20.82 34.17 -5.69
C PRO A 530 21.33 34.66 -7.06
N THR A 531 20.95 34.00 -8.16
CA THR A 531 21.54 34.17 -9.51
C THR A 531 20.54 34.45 -10.63
N ASP A 532 19.24 34.52 -10.32
CA ASP A 532 18.11 34.51 -11.27
C ASP A 532 18.12 33.33 -12.28
N THR A 533 18.99 32.34 -12.08
CA THR A 533 19.23 31.20 -12.98
C THR A 533 18.95 29.90 -12.22
N ARG A 534 18.02 29.06 -12.69
CA ARG A 534 17.58 27.86 -11.96
C ARG A 534 18.71 26.82 -11.87
N LEU A 535 18.78 26.10 -10.75
CA LEU A 535 19.64 24.94 -10.58
C LEU A 535 18.88 23.68 -11.01
N GLY A 536 19.45 22.94 -11.96
CA GLY A 536 18.95 21.65 -12.41
C GLY A 536 18.98 21.43 -13.93
N PRO A 537 20.11 21.60 -14.64
CA PRO A 537 20.28 21.03 -15.98
C PRO A 537 20.15 19.49 -15.96
N ALA A 538 19.91 18.87 -17.12
CA ALA A 538 19.96 17.42 -17.23
C ALA A 538 21.37 16.85 -16.99
N MET A 539 21.51 15.86 -16.09
CA MET A 539 22.82 15.33 -15.64
C MET A 539 22.85 13.79 -15.55
N SER A 540 23.75 13.18 -16.33
CA SER A 540 24.03 11.73 -16.31
C SER A 540 24.96 11.34 -15.16
N TRP A 541 24.48 11.41 -13.90
CA TRP A 541 25.27 11.10 -12.71
C TRP A 541 25.77 9.64 -12.68
N LYS A 542 27.10 9.47 -12.75
CA LYS A 542 27.77 8.19 -13.06
C LYS A 542 27.39 7.06 -12.10
N GLY A 543 27.42 7.28 -10.79
CA GLY A 543 27.19 6.21 -9.81
C GLY A 543 25.80 5.59 -9.94
N SER A 544 24.78 6.42 -10.12
CA SER A 544 23.41 5.96 -10.37
C SER A 544 23.25 5.23 -11.72
N GLN A 545 23.99 5.64 -12.77
CA GLN A 545 24.02 4.94 -14.06
C GLN A 545 24.76 3.59 -14.00
N VAL A 546 25.77 3.44 -13.14
CA VAL A 546 26.44 2.14 -12.90
C VAL A 546 25.50 1.16 -12.20
N MET A 547 24.63 1.62 -11.30
CA MET A 547 23.61 0.76 -10.67
C MET A 547 22.52 0.32 -11.68
N ALA A 548 21.99 1.27 -12.45
CA ALA A 548 20.87 1.01 -13.37
C ALA A 548 21.28 0.32 -14.68
N THR A 549 22.42 0.73 -15.25
CA THR A 549 22.90 0.30 -16.58
C THR A 549 24.38 -0.13 -16.56
N PRO A 550 24.77 -1.10 -15.71
CA PRO A 550 26.17 -1.53 -15.55
C PRO A 550 26.83 -2.00 -16.85
N ILE A 551 26.04 -2.51 -17.81
CA ILE A 551 26.50 -2.93 -19.15
C ILE A 551 27.27 -1.83 -19.91
N ASN A 552 26.96 -0.56 -19.65
CA ASN A 552 27.61 0.58 -20.28
C ASN A 552 29.06 0.82 -19.78
N TYR A 553 29.46 0.15 -18.69
CA TYR A 553 30.76 0.31 -18.01
C TYR A 553 31.51 -1.02 -17.89
N THR A 554 31.38 -1.88 -18.92
CA THR A 554 31.93 -3.24 -18.90
C THR A 554 33.46 -3.26 -18.74
N GLU A 555 34.17 -2.29 -19.32
CA GLU A 555 35.64 -2.19 -19.23
C GLU A 555 36.09 -1.78 -17.82
N GLU A 556 35.43 -0.82 -17.18
CA GLU A 556 35.77 -0.35 -15.84
C GLU A 556 35.33 -1.34 -14.75
N LEU A 557 34.21 -2.04 -14.94
CA LEU A 557 33.76 -3.09 -14.02
C LEU A 557 34.76 -4.26 -13.98
N GLY A 558 35.35 -4.63 -15.12
CA GLY A 558 36.32 -5.73 -15.21
C GLY A 558 35.71 -7.11 -14.95
N ILE A 559 34.42 -7.28 -15.30
CA ILE A 559 33.62 -8.49 -15.06
C ILE A 559 33.27 -9.14 -16.40
N ASP A 560 33.61 -10.42 -16.56
CA ASP A 560 33.10 -11.27 -17.64
C ASP A 560 31.69 -11.80 -17.30
N GLY A 561 30.75 -11.69 -18.25
CA GLY A 561 29.43 -12.34 -18.17
C GLY A 561 28.24 -11.37 -18.12
N PRO A 562 27.07 -11.80 -17.60
CA PRO A 562 25.89 -10.95 -17.51
C PRO A 562 26.07 -9.85 -16.45
N LEU A 563 25.56 -8.66 -16.76
CA LEU A 563 25.55 -7.49 -15.87
C LEU A 563 24.10 -7.03 -15.64
N PRO A 564 23.35 -7.64 -14.69
CA PRO A 564 21.97 -7.24 -14.39
C PRO A 564 21.90 -5.85 -13.76
N GLY A 565 21.07 -4.97 -14.32
CA GLY A 565 20.78 -3.66 -13.73
C GLY A 565 19.89 -3.77 -12.48
N LEU A 566 20.09 -2.83 -11.55
CA LEU A 566 19.21 -2.59 -10.41
C LEU A 566 18.15 -1.53 -10.77
N LYS A 567 16.96 -1.62 -10.17
CA LYS A 567 15.90 -0.61 -10.29
C LYS A 567 15.98 0.37 -9.13
N ASP A 568 15.92 1.68 -9.43
CA ASP A 568 15.65 2.72 -8.42
C ASP A 568 14.24 2.51 -7.87
N VAL A 569 14.11 2.19 -6.59
CA VAL A 569 12.83 1.81 -5.96
C VAL A 569 11.88 3.00 -5.88
N PHE A 570 12.41 4.20 -5.66
CA PHE A 570 11.61 5.41 -5.59
C PHE A 570 11.05 5.76 -6.98
N ARG A 571 11.91 5.84 -8.00
CA ARG A 571 11.50 6.18 -9.38
C ARG A 571 10.69 5.09 -10.07
N THR A 572 10.78 3.82 -9.62
CA THR A 572 9.87 2.75 -10.09
C THR A 572 8.42 2.99 -9.66
N LEU A 573 8.19 3.59 -8.48
CA LEU A 573 6.85 3.83 -7.93
C LEU A 573 6.36 5.28 -8.11
N ARG A 574 7.30 6.22 -8.22
CA ARG A 574 7.07 7.67 -8.37
C ARG A 574 7.88 8.16 -9.57
N PRO A 575 7.45 7.88 -10.82
CA PRO A 575 8.28 8.05 -12.00
C PRO A 575 8.58 9.51 -12.34
N SER A 576 7.68 10.45 -12.04
CA SER A 576 7.92 11.89 -12.25
C SER A 576 8.64 12.51 -11.05
N GLU A 577 9.82 13.05 -11.32
CA GLU A 577 10.66 13.85 -10.44
C GLU A 577 10.14 15.27 -10.23
N THR A 578 9.38 15.81 -11.18
CA THR A 578 8.72 17.12 -11.08
C THR A 578 7.43 17.08 -10.23
N ILE A 579 6.69 15.97 -10.22
CA ILE A 579 5.53 15.76 -9.33
C ILE A 579 5.98 15.22 -7.96
N HIS A 580 6.95 14.30 -7.95
CA HIS A 580 7.46 13.67 -6.73
C HIS A 580 8.98 13.82 -6.65
N PRO A 581 9.50 14.99 -6.23
CA PRO A 581 10.94 15.23 -6.14
C PRO A 581 11.66 14.30 -5.18
N GLY A 582 11.02 13.93 -4.05
CA GLY A 582 11.60 13.01 -3.08
C GLY A 582 12.89 13.54 -2.43
N HIS A 583 13.00 14.86 -2.24
CA HIS A 583 14.20 15.50 -1.68
C HIS A 583 14.55 14.90 -0.31
N THR A 584 15.74 14.30 -0.21
CA THR A 584 16.28 13.76 1.04
C THR A 584 17.44 14.58 1.60
N TRP A 585 18.12 15.35 0.76
CA TRP A 585 19.17 16.29 1.14
C TRP A 585 18.70 17.76 1.09
N THR A 586 19.09 18.53 2.11
CA THR A 586 18.69 19.92 2.38
C THR A 586 17.26 20.30 1.91
N PRO A 587 16.21 19.56 2.32
CA PRO A 587 14.83 19.85 1.93
C PRO A 587 14.35 21.22 2.41
N ARG A 588 13.29 21.75 1.79
CA ARG A 588 12.66 23.04 2.19
C ARG A 588 11.90 22.89 3.50
N TYR A 589 12.60 23.10 4.60
CA TYR A 589 12.01 23.18 5.94
C TYR A 589 10.96 24.30 6.03
N ILE A 590 9.90 24.05 6.80
CA ILE A 590 8.88 25.06 7.15
C ILE A 590 9.53 26.21 7.94
N ASP A 591 9.09 27.45 7.71
CA ASP A 591 9.48 28.62 8.49
C ASP A 591 9.30 28.40 10.00
N GLY A 592 10.41 28.43 10.74
CA GLY A 592 10.41 28.21 12.19
C GLY A 592 10.52 26.74 12.63
N THR A 593 10.68 25.79 11.71
CA THR A 593 11.23 24.46 12.03
C THR A 593 12.55 24.65 12.76
N LYS A 594 12.65 24.09 13.97
CA LYS A 594 13.71 24.50 14.90
C LYS A 594 15.07 24.00 14.46
N GLY A 595 16.02 24.95 14.45
CA GLY A 595 17.46 24.78 14.57
C GLY A 595 18.19 23.83 13.61
N ARG A 596 17.50 23.32 12.60
CA ARG A 596 18.08 23.02 11.30
C ARG A 596 18.58 24.33 10.68
N GLY A 597 19.63 24.24 9.87
CA GLY A 597 20.10 25.40 9.13
C GLY A 597 18.99 25.90 8.20
N HIS A 598 18.50 27.11 8.44
CA HIS A 598 17.86 27.91 7.40
C HIS A 598 18.95 28.24 6.37
N TRP A 599 19.18 27.31 5.43
CA TRP A 599 20.08 27.48 4.29
C TRP A 599 19.43 28.36 3.21
N ASP A 600 18.75 29.42 3.64
CA ASP A 600 18.29 30.52 2.81
C ASP A 600 19.23 31.72 3.01
N ALA A 601 19.06 32.76 2.18
CA ALA A 601 19.92 33.92 2.20
C ALA A 601 19.81 34.82 3.45
N SER A 602 18.81 34.65 4.32
CA SER A 602 18.45 35.64 5.35
C SER A 602 19.45 35.78 6.50
N GLY A 603 20.31 34.78 6.70
CA GLY A 603 21.30 34.73 7.79
C GLY A 603 22.69 35.31 7.46
N PHE A 604 22.94 35.73 6.21
CA PHE A 604 24.29 36.07 5.71
C PHE A 604 24.39 37.51 5.20
N GLU A 605 25.58 38.12 5.29
CA GLU A 605 25.81 39.49 4.77
C GLU A 605 25.86 39.54 3.23
N ASP A 606 26.31 38.45 2.59
CA ASP A 606 26.10 38.20 1.16
C ASP A 606 25.29 36.90 0.99
N PRO A 607 24.10 36.92 0.35
CA PRO A 607 23.31 35.74 0.01
C PRO A 607 24.10 34.58 -0.62
N ARG A 608 25.19 34.88 -1.32
CA ARG A 608 26.02 33.91 -2.05
C ARG A 608 26.94 33.09 -1.14
N GLU A 609 27.14 33.50 0.11
CA GLU A 609 27.82 32.68 1.12
C GLU A 609 26.90 31.58 1.68
N ALA A 610 25.58 31.83 1.71
CA ALA A 610 24.59 30.88 2.25
C ALA A 610 24.40 29.63 1.38
N GLN A 611 24.52 29.78 0.05
CA GLN A 611 24.00 28.80 -0.92
C GLN A 611 25.05 27.79 -1.44
N LYS A 612 26.33 27.90 -1.07
CA LYS A 612 27.41 27.00 -1.55
C LYS A 612 27.33 25.57 -0.99
N THR A 613 26.39 25.29 -0.09
CA THR A 613 26.30 24.01 0.65
C THR A 613 24.86 23.52 0.82
N ALA A 614 23.93 23.90 -0.06
CA ALA A 614 22.53 23.46 0.02
C ALA A 614 21.88 23.36 -1.36
N ALA A 615 21.40 22.17 -1.70
CA ALA A 615 20.72 21.86 -2.96
C ALA A 615 19.60 20.84 -2.71
N LEU A 616 18.43 21.06 -3.30
CA LEU A 616 17.27 20.20 -3.14
C LEU A 616 17.46 18.95 -4.00
N ASP A 617 17.87 17.86 -3.36
CA ASP A 617 18.31 16.63 -4.01
C ASP A 617 17.85 15.37 -3.29
N ARG A 618 17.80 14.26 -4.03
CA ARG A 618 17.56 12.91 -3.49
C ARG A 618 18.87 12.12 -3.57
N ILE A 619 19.50 11.88 -2.43
CA ILE A 619 20.79 11.14 -2.32
C ILE A 619 20.68 9.90 -1.42
N ASP A 620 19.84 9.95 -0.39
CA ASP A 620 19.36 8.74 0.30
C ASP A 620 18.44 7.98 -0.64
N MET A 621 18.83 6.76 -1.01
CA MET A 621 18.15 5.96 -2.03
C MET A 621 18.13 4.47 -1.68
N ILE A 622 17.22 3.73 -2.32
CA ILE A 622 17.16 2.27 -2.31
C ILE A 622 17.03 1.79 -3.75
N TYR A 623 17.88 0.84 -4.13
CA TYR A 623 17.90 0.13 -5.40
C TYR A 623 17.65 -1.36 -5.16
N ALA A 624 16.88 -2.01 -6.03
CA ALA A 624 16.47 -3.41 -5.89
C ALA A 624 16.70 -4.23 -7.17
N SER A 625 17.05 -5.49 -7.02
CA SER A 625 17.24 -6.43 -8.14
C SER A 625 15.93 -6.85 -8.83
N PRO A 626 15.97 -7.38 -10.07
CA PRO A 626 14.75 -7.68 -10.84
C PRO A 626 13.77 -8.69 -10.22
N ASN A 627 14.21 -9.51 -9.26
CA ASN A 627 13.43 -10.47 -8.46
C ASN A 627 12.79 -9.85 -7.20
N LEU A 628 13.00 -8.55 -6.97
CA LEU A 628 12.31 -7.74 -5.97
C LEU A 628 11.40 -6.74 -6.68
N GLU A 629 10.13 -6.75 -6.30
CA GLU A 629 9.09 -5.86 -6.82
C GLU A 629 8.82 -4.74 -5.81
N PRO A 630 9.10 -3.47 -6.14
CA PRO A 630 8.67 -2.33 -5.34
C PRO A 630 7.15 -2.32 -5.12
N VAL A 631 6.70 -2.21 -3.87
CA VAL A 631 5.26 -2.11 -3.52
C VAL A 631 4.91 -0.72 -3.01
N ARG A 632 5.71 -0.18 -2.09
CA ARG A 632 5.50 1.14 -1.46
C ARG A 632 6.84 1.82 -1.23
N VAL A 633 6.84 3.14 -1.24
CA VAL A 633 8.01 3.98 -0.90
C VAL A 633 7.55 5.29 -0.25
N PHE A 634 8.26 5.70 0.80
CA PHE A 634 7.96 6.87 1.62
C PHE A 634 9.25 7.59 2.03
N VAL A 635 9.24 8.92 1.98
CA VAL A 635 10.22 9.79 2.63
C VAL A 635 9.76 10.10 4.05
N LEU A 636 10.64 9.88 5.04
CA LEU A 636 10.39 10.11 6.46
C LEU A 636 11.12 11.40 6.88
N GLY A 637 10.41 12.28 7.60
CA GLY A 637 10.93 13.62 7.90
C GLY A 637 10.15 14.40 8.96
N ASP A 638 10.20 15.72 8.89
CA ASP A 638 9.51 16.62 9.81
C ASP A 638 7.99 16.64 9.54
N HIS A 639 7.19 16.70 10.60
CA HIS A 639 5.74 16.65 10.49
C HIS A 639 5.15 17.89 9.80
N GLY A 640 4.52 17.67 8.63
CA GLY A 640 3.89 18.70 7.81
C GLY A 640 4.81 19.31 6.75
N ASP A 641 6.06 18.86 6.66
CA ASP A 641 7.01 19.30 5.63
C ASP A 641 6.64 18.67 4.27
N PRO A 642 6.50 19.45 3.17
CA PRO A 642 6.11 18.93 1.86
C PRO A 642 7.06 17.89 1.23
N SER A 643 8.26 17.69 1.77
CA SER A 643 9.17 16.61 1.37
C SER A 643 8.90 15.27 2.07
N SER A 644 8.01 15.23 3.07
CA SER A 644 7.89 14.12 4.03
C SER A 644 6.53 13.42 3.94
N ASP A 645 6.49 12.22 3.38
CA ASP A 645 5.29 11.37 3.36
C ASP A 645 4.88 10.90 4.77
N ILE A 646 5.86 10.68 5.65
CA ILE A 646 5.64 10.23 7.03
C ILE A 646 6.34 11.20 8.00
N GLY A 647 5.53 11.97 8.72
CA GLY A 647 5.96 13.07 9.57
C GLY A 647 6.26 12.71 11.03
N PHE A 648 7.37 13.24 11.55
CA PHE A 648 7.78 13.15 12.96
C PHE A 648 7.85 14.55 13.58
N GLN A 649 7.40 14.67 14.85
CA GLN A 649 7.32 15.96 15.56
C GLN A 649 8.71 16.55 15.92
N GLU A 650 9.73 15.71 16.03
CA GLU A 650 11.15 16.09 16.11
C GLU A 650 11.93 15.15 15.18
N TRP A 651 12.20 15.55 13.93
CA TRP A 651 13.00 14.71 13.02
C TRP A 651 14.48 14.75 13.46
N PRO A 652 15.16 13.60 13.66
CA PRO A 652 16.43 13.59 14.40
C PRO A 652 17.69 13.58 13.53
N SER A 653 17.60 13.59 12.20
CA SER A 653 18.76 13.63 11.28
C SER A 653 18.64 14.76 10.27
N ASP A 654 19.74 15.35 9.81
CA ASP A 654 19.75 16.38 8.77
C ASP A 654 19.32 15.86 7.39
N HIS A 655 19.61 14.59 7.09
CA HIS A 655 18.99 13.84 5.98
C HIS A 655 17.54 13.42 6.29
N ARG A 656 16.67 13.30 5.28
CA ARG A 656 15.42 12.52 5.34
C ARG A 656 15.73 11.04 5.12
N ALA A 657 14.95 10.14 5.72
CA ALA A 657 15.12 8.70 5.51
C ALA A 657 14.18 8.18 4.42
N VAL A 658 14.54 7.08 3.76
CA VAL A 658 13.68 6.43 2.75
C VAL A 658 13.27 5.05 3.24
N LEU A 659 11.97 4.83 3.41
CA LEU A 659 11.36 3.54 3.71
C LEU A 659 10.75 2.95 2.44
N ALA A 660 11.03 1.69 2.13
CA ALA A 660 10.42 0.98 1.02
C ALA A 660 10.00 -0.45 1.38
N THR A 661 8.79 -0.82 0.96
CA THR A 661 8.27 -2.20 1.01
C THR A 661 8.61 -2.90 -0.30
N LEU A 662 9.41 -3.96 -0.21
CA LEU A 662 9.79 -4.79 -1.36
C LEU A 662 9.11 -6.15 -1.28
N ARG A 663 8.48 -6.59 -2.38
CA ARG A 663 7.88 -7.92 -2.50
C ARG A 663 8.87 -8.86 -3.15
N TRP A 664 9.05 -10.02 -2.54
CA TRP A 664 9.88 -11.11 -3.02
C TRP A 664 9.04 -12.38 -3.14
N TYR A 665 9.30 -13.16 -4.18
CA TYR A 665 8.80 -14.53 -4.34
C TYR A 665 9.97 -15.50 -4.16
N PRO A 666 10.11 -16.15 -2.98
CA PRO A 666 11.15 -17.14 -2.75
C PRO A 666 11.05 -18.34 -3.70
N ASP A 667 12.20 -18.77 -4.22
CA ASP A 667 12.29 -20.08 -4.88
C ASP A 667 11.91 -21.19 -3.89
N ARG A 668 11.28 -22.26 -4.41
CA ARG A 668 11.09 -23.47 -3.61
C ARG A 668 12.46 -24.14 -3.40
N SER A 669 12.90 -24.21 -2.15
CA SER A 669 13.94 -25.17 -1.76
C SER A 669 13.37 -26.59 -1.86
N ASP A 670 13.98 -27.42 -2.71
CA ASP A 670 13.66 -28.86 -2.89
C ASP A 670 13.88 -29.69 -1.60
#